data_AF-A0A0D2HMK9-F1
#
_entry.id   AF-A0A0D2HMK9-F1
#
_cell.length_a   1.000
_cell.length_b   1.000
_cell.length_c   1.000
_cell.angle_alpha   90.00
_cell.angle_beta   90.00
_cell.angle_gamma   90.00
#
_symmetry.space_group_name_H-M   'P 1'
#
loop_
_entity.id
_entity.type
_entity.pdbx_description
1 polymer ?
#
loop_
_entity_poly.entity_id
_entity_poly.type
_entity_poly.pdbx_seq_one_letter_code
_entity_poly.pdbx_strand_id
1 'polypeptide(L)'
;MAVTTEENSKPNKLDARTQWAAFAIREQLATIQKQIPENVLPTKAGGIDAGVDFLYPTKETEFVTSAPNIDKFKVAIIGAGAAGLFTAMIFDYLKEQFDLDVDYEIIESRDRRSKDSNTDRIGGRLFTHTFEDINKPNPARPSTLYYDVGAMRFPDIAIMKRTFELFRVLDMKKTTLKDANQRGDLIPYYLQGKNCPSLYNDVRAPNAYEVPEDFKPTGNSFCITGLPQDIAGADPGDLVADSIAIFTSYYEHEGPEKFWKKLKRQADPFTVRQWLTQAEGYDYNTIEFLETMNFGNRWYDQGLSEMILESLDFDAKHFLDPVHWRCVLGGAGVIPEKMAEKLAQKGKIALTKRVTAMSYKNYKSKVMFKDDNIGEIEVTTEGLGGETNQNTNTYHAVFNSAPLGAMQRMHLEGLNLSWGVKQGIRSLGYGSSCKVGVLFETQWWRDVEHTKLNICEGGVSKTDRPIRCCVYPSYNIDDPVDKPGVLLVSYTWSQEAIRMGSLIKNDDPKAGEELKQTIIHDLARLHAIKLNGQDPDADFKELKERISRDYKEHFAYDWSQDPHAAGAFAYFGPSQFQQLYPWITRSGGSNHIIIGEAASAHHAWVVGSLESAVRGVYQFLASHGQYNKNAAAAAQAYERTPQHEEKQTKDGPTIPWPFGPLPGEYEFTEDIHTPAPSKLKDEDVPAPIGQLARLQILMEQIRLRMGEDKIDPSKVKKEDLSDLVGVPNGVPA
;
A
#
# COMPACT_ATOMS: atom_id res chain seq x y z
N MET A 1 20.75 -6.49 63.06
CA MET A 1 22.19 -6.72 63.33
C MET A 1 22.97 -6.18 62.15
N ALA A 2 23.99 -5.39 62.43
CA ALA A 2 24.91 -4.83 61.45
C ALA A 2 25.88 -5.91 60.90
N VAL A 3 26.13 -5.83 59.59
CA VAL A 3 27.43 -5.78 58.89
C VAL A 3 28.49 -6.85 59.20
N THR A 4 28.97 -7.51 58.13
CA THR A 4 30.40 -7.67 57.72
C THR A 4 30.45 -8.08 56.23
N THR A 5 30.79 -7.18 55.29
CA THR A 5 32.12 -6.87 54.67
C THR A 5 32.68 -8.01 53.79
N GLU A 6 32.57 -7.90 52.46
CA GLU A 6 33.56 -7.35 51.51
C GLU A 6 34.86 -8.18 51.40
N GLU A 7 35.08 -8.82 50.25
CA GLU A 7 36.41 -8.95 49.64
C GLU A 7 36.33 -9.10 48.10
N ASN A 8 36.75 -8.03 47.41
CA ASN A 8 37.52 -8.00 46.15
C ASN A 8 36.94 -8.61 44.86
N SER A 9 36.08 -7.84 44.18
CA SER A 9 36.00 -7.89 42.70
C SER A 9 37.12 -7.05 42.08
N LYS A 10 38.06 -7.71 41.39
CA LYS A 10 38.96 -7.01 40.46
C LYS A 10 38.14 -6.56 39.25
N PRO A 11 38.30 -5.34 38.73
CA PRO A 11 37.66 -4.97 37.48
C PRO A 11 38.23 -5.86 36.38
N ASN A 12 37.35 -6.52 35.62
CA ASN A 12 37.71 -7.27 34.43
C ASN A 12 38.60 -6.38 33.55
N LYS A 13 39.88 -6.73 33.46
CA LYS A 13 40.75 -6.19 32.41
C LYS A 13 40.10 -6.58 31.10
N LEU A 14 39.59 -5.60 30.37
CA LEU A 14 39.16 -5.74 28.98
C LEU A 14 40.21 -6.56 28.23
N ASP A 15 39.80 -7.53 27.41
CA ASP A 15 40.78 -8.32 26.66
C ASP A 15 41.59 -7.43 25.70
N ALA A 16 42.75 -7.90 25.27
CA ALA A 16 43.66 -7.12 24.44
C ALA A 16 43.01 -6.67 23.10
N ARG A 17 42.03 -7.43 22.58
CA ARG A 17 41.28 -7.05 21.37
C ARG A 17 40.35 -5.89 21.62
N THR A 18 39.67 -5.88 22.76
CA THR A 18 38.73 -4.84 23.16
C THR A 18 39.47 -3.56 23.56
N GLN A 19 40.63 -3.69 24.21
CA GLN A 19 41.52 -2.56 24.47
C GLN A 19 42.09 -1.96 23.17
N TRP A 20 42.45 -2.80 22.19
CA TRP A 20 42.95 -2.34 20.90
C TRP A 20 41.85 -1.70 20.03
N ALA A 21 40.64 -2.26 20.02
CA ALA A 21 39.48 -1.67 19.34
C ALA A 21 39.09 -0.31 19.95
N ALA A 22 39.08 -0.21 21.29
CA ALA A 22 38.81 1.06 21.98
C ALA A 22 39.90 2.11 21.74
N PHE A 23 41.17 1.69 21.65
CA PHE A 23 42.30 2.57 21.32
C PHE A 23 42.23 3.05 19.86
N ALA A 24 41.96 2.16 18.90
CA ALA A 24 41.81 2.49 17.48
C ALA A 24 40.62 3.42 17.22
N ILE A 25 39.49 3.21 17.91
CA ILE A 25 38.32 4.08 17.85
C ILE A 25 38.64 5.48 18.42
N ARG A 26 39.39 5.57 19.54
CA ARG A 26 39.79 6.87 20.12
C ARG A 26 40.77 7.63 19.25
N GLU A 27 41.75 6.95 18.65
CA GLU A 27 42.71 7.57 17.72
C GLU A 27 42.01 8.04 16.43
N GLN A 28 41.09 7.25 15.86
CA GLN A 28 40.30 7.67 14.70
C GLN A 28 39.33 8.82 15.02
N LEU A 29 38.64 8.79 16.17
CA LEU A 29 37.76 9.89 16.59
C LEU A 29 38.55 11.18 16.86
N ALA A 30 39.74 11.11 17.45
CA ALA A 30 40.61 12.26 17.65
C ALA A 30 41.16 12.84 16.33
N THR A 31 41.29 12.00 15.30
CA THR A 31 41.70 12.41 13.95
C THR A 31 40.53 13.05 13.18
N ILE A 32 39.32 12.50 13.32
CA ILE A 32 38.09 13.02 12.71
C ILE A 32 37.66 14.35 13.34
N GLN A 33 37.78 14.50 14.67
CA GLN A 33 37.44 15.76 15.35
C GLN A 33 38.39 16.93 15.02
N LYS A 34 39.62 16.66 14.56
CA LYS A 34 40.55 17.72 14.12
C LYS A 34 40.29 18.23 12.70
N GLN A 35 39.36 17.62 11.95
CA GLN A 35 39.11 17.95 10.54
C GLN A 35 37.73 18.59 10.27
N ILE A 36 36.93 18.87 11.30
CA ILE A 36 35.62 19.52 11.16
C ILE A 36 35.77 21.00 11.54
N PRO A 37 35.64 21.96 10.60
CA PRO A 37 35.47 23.37 10.96
C PRO A 37 34.15 23.56 11.71
N GLU A 38 34.16 24.33 12.80
CA GLU A 38 33.01 24.56 13.70
C GLU A 38 31.77 25.27 13.08
N ASN A 39 31.70 25.50 11.77
CA ASN A 39 30.62 26.29 11.15
C ASN A 39 30.10 25.73 9.82
N VAL A 40 29.62 24.47 9.79
CA VAL A 40 28.86 23.96 8.62
C VAL A 40 27.58 23.26 9.06
N LEU A 41 26.49 24.02 9.09
CA LEU A 41 25.14 23.47 8.89
C LEU A 41 25.03 23.00 7.43
N PRO A 42 24.54 21.79 7.13
CA PRO A 42 24.48 21.30 5.76
C PRO A 42 23.30 21.95 5.02
N THR A 43 23.54 23.12 4.41
CA THR A 43 22.69 23.68 3.36
C THR A 43 23.38 23.53 2.01
N LYS A 44 23.08 22.41 1.33
CA LYS A 44 22.97 22.22 -0.13
C LYS A 44 23.01 20.72 -0.40
N ALA A 45 21.90 20.21 -0.91
CA ALA A 45 21.85 18.89 -1.55
C ALA A 45 22.78 18.92 -2.76
N GLY A 46 24.02 18.49 -2.56
CA GLY A 46 24.90 18.06 -3.65
C GLY A 46 24.31 16.77 -4.22
N GLY A 47 24.15 16.73 -5.54
CA GLY A 47 23.65 15.56 -6.25
C GLY A 47 24.40 14.30 -5.80
N ILE A 48 23.65 13.26 -5.48
CA ILE A 48 24.18 11.95 -5.15
C ILE A 48 24.72 11.36 -6.45
N ASP A 49 25.98 11.69 -6.77
CA ASP A 49 26.83 10.92 -7.67
C ASP A 49 27.49 9.84 -6.81
N ALA A 50 26.72 8.79 -6.49
CA ALA A 50 27.23 7.61 -5.80
C ALA A 50 27.08 6.43 -6.76
N GLY A 51 28.24 5.92 -7.21
CA GLY A 51 28.37 4.76 -8.08
C GLY A 51 27.46 3.62 -7.65
N VAL A 52 26.59 3.22 -8.57
CA VAL A 52 25.65 2.12 -8.41
C VAL A 52 26.42 0.83 -8.64
N ASP A 53 27.05 0.29 -7.59
CA ASP A 53 27.51 -1.09 -7.61
C ASP A 53 26.27 -1.99 -7.53
N PHE A 54 25.75 -2.37 -8.70
CA PHE A 54 25.00 -3.61 -8.76
C PHE A 54 25.92 -4.74 -8.32
N LEU A 55 25.50 -5.56 -7.36
CA LEU A 55 26.07 -6.90 -7.20
C LEU A 55 25.55 -7.80 -8.35
N TYR A 56 25.72 -7.35 -9.59
CA TYR A 56 25.85 -8.27 -10.71
C TYR A 56 27.31 -8.71 -10.79
N PRO A 57 27.59 -9.97 -11.14
CA PRO A 57 28.95 -10.45 -11.25
C PRO A 57 29.74 -9.56 -12.22
N THR A 58 30.92 -9.15 -11.76
CA THR A 58 31.95 -8.43 -12.49
C THR A 58 32.25 -9.12 -13.83
N LYS A 59 32.13 -8.38 -14.94
CA LYS A 59 32.78 -8.43 -16.28
C LYS A 59 33.30 -9.75 -16.92
N GLU A 60 33.17 -10.92 -16.29
CA GLU A 60 33.59 -12.23 -16.80
C GLU A 60 32.37 -13.14 -17.06
N THR A 61 31.23 -12.56 -17.44
CA THR A 61 30.11 -13.34 -17.99
C THR A 61 30.28 -13.36 -19.51
N GLU A 62 30.71 -14.50 -20.06
CA GLU A 62 30.67 -14.73 -21.50
C GLU A 62 29.22 -14.60 -21.98
N PHE A 63 28.99 -13.70 -22.94
CA PHE A 63 27.69 -13.57 -23.59
C PHE A 63 27.48 -14.76 -24.52
N VAL A 64 26.44 -15.55 -24.27
CA VAL A 64 26.02 -16.65 -25.13
C VAL A 64 25.72 -16.10 -26.54
N THR A 65 26.21 -16.78 -27.57
CA THR A 65 26.09 -16.36 -28.97
C THR A 65 24.72 -16.69 -29.60
N SER A 66 23.85 -17.42 -28.89
CA SER A 66 22.43 -17.63 -29.22
C SER A 66 21.59 -17.84 -27.95
N ALA A 67 20.66 -16.92 -27.67
CA ALA A 67 19.74 -17.04 -26.54
C ALA A 67 18.82 -18.27 -26.68
N PRO A 68 18.56 -19.06 -25.62
CA PRO A 68 17.67 -20.22 -25.68
C PRO A 68 16.24 -19.78 -26.02
N ASN A 69 15.57 -20.47 -26.93
CA ASN A 69 14.15 -20.23 -27.22
C ASN A 69 13.28 -20.94 -26.17
N ILE A 70 12.36 -20.23 -25.55
CA ILE A 70 11.43 -20.75 -24.54
C ILE A 70 10.02 -20.75 -25.12
N ASP A 71 9.50 -21.93 -25.40
CA ASP A 71 8.16 -22.07 -25.99
C ASP A 71 7.04 -21.80 -24.97
N LYS A 72 7.26 -22.15 -23.70
CA LYS A 72 6.28 -22.02 -22.61
C LYS A 72 6.90 -21.48 -21.34
N PHE A 73 6.39 -20.36 -20.85
CA PHE A 73 6.83 -19.78 -19.58
C PHE A 73 6.02 -20.32 -18.40
N LYS A 74 6.70 -20.84 -17.39
CA LYS A 74 6.15 -21.09 -16.06
C LYS A 74 6.37 -19.88 -15.12
N VAL A 75 5.31 -19.32 -14.54
CA VAL A 75 5.35 -18.08 -13.73
C VAL A 75 4.69 -18.28 -12.36
N ALA A 76 5.28 -17.74 -11.29
CA ALA A 76 4.61 -17.65 -9.98
C ALA A 76 4.03 -16.25 -9.77
N ILE A 77 2.83 -16.18 -9.22
CA ILE A 77 2.17 -14.94 -8.79
C ILE A 77 1.93 -15.05 -7.28
N ILE A 78 2.64 -14.26 -6.48
CA ILE A 78 2.54 -14.30 -5.02
C ILE A 78 1.44 -13.34 -4.57
N GLY A 79 0.37 -13.88 -4.01
CA GLY A 79 -0.82 -13.17 -3.53
C GLY A 79 -1.98 -13.20 -4.52
N ALA A 80 -3.17 -13.57 -4.05
CA ALA A 80 -4.42 -13.55 -4.79
C ALA A 80 -5.22 -12.25 -4.55
N GLY A 81 -4.52 -11.12 -4.40
CA GLY A 81 -5.11 -9.79 -4.36
C GLY A 81 -5.42 -9.25 -5.77
N ALA A 82 -5.90 -8.01 -5.86
CA ALA A 82 -6.24 -7.36 -7.13
C ALA A 82 -5.10 -7.40 -8.16
N ALA A 83 -3.87 -7.07 -7.76
CA ALA A 83 -2.71 -7.08 -8.66
C ALA A 83 -2.41 -8.50 -9.18
N GLY A 84 -2.32 -9.50 -8.29
CA GLY A 84 -2.00 -10.87 -8.69
C GLY A 84 -3.08 -11.51 -9.58
N LEU A 85 -4.35 -11.36 -9.23
CA LEU A 85 -5.47 -11.85 -10.06
C LEU A 85 -5.48 -11.14 -11.42
N PHE A 86 -5.20 -9.84 -11.46
CA PHE A 86 -5.18 -9.09 -12.71
C PHE A 86 -3.99 -9.48 -13.60
N THR A 87 -2.81 -9.74 -13.03
CA THR A 87 -1.66 -10.30 -13.76
C THR A 87 -2.02 -11.60 -14.48
N ALA A 88 -2.74 -12.51 -13.82
CA ALA A 88 -3.20 -13.75 -14.45
C ALA A 88 -4.19 -13.49 -15.60
N MET A 89 -5.15 -12.58 -15.41
CA MET A 89 -6.07 -12.17 -16.49
C MET A 89 -5.33 -11.56 -17.69
N ILE A 90 -4.27 -10.78 -17.46
CA ILE A 90 -3.42 -10.25 -18.55
C ILE A 90 -2.76 -11.41 -19.30
N PHE A 91 -2.20 -12.42 -18.61
CA PHE A 91 -1.60 -13.58 -19.28
C PHE A 91 -2.61 -14.39 -20.11
N ASP A 92 -3.83 -14.58 -19.59
CA ASP A 92 -4.91 -15.22 -20.36
C ASP A 92 -5.24 -14.43 -21.64
N TYR A 93 -5.34 -13.10 -21.53
CA TYR A 93 -5.53 -12.23 -22.69
C TYR A 93 -4.37 -12.33 -23.70
N LEU A 94 -3.12 -12.33 -23.23
CA LEU A 94 -1.95 -12.43 -24.09
C LEU A 94 -1.84 -13.80 -24.78
N LYS A 95 -2.30 -14.86 -24.13
CA LYS A 95 -2.42 -16.17 -24.77
C LYS A 95 -3.41 -16.13 -25.94
N GLU A 96 -4.56 -15.49 -25.76
CA GLU A 96 -5.57 -15.37 -26.82
C GLU A 96 -5.10 -14.51 -28.00
N GLN A 97 -4.48 -13.36 -27.71
CA GLN A 97 -4.18 -12.36 -28.74
C GLN A 97 -2.81 -12.49 -29.40
N PHE A 98 -1.82 -13.04 -28.69
CA PHE A 98 -0.44 -13.15 -29.15
C PHE A 98 0.09 -14.58 -29.15
N ASP A 99 -0.72 -15.57 -28.78
CA ASP A 99 -0.31 -16.97 -28.60
C ASP A 99 0.89 -17.13 -27.63
N LEU A 100 0.98 -16.25 -26.62
CA LEU A 100 2.01 -16.33 -25.58
C LEU A 100 1.62 -17.40 -24.55
N ASP A 101 2.30 -18.55 -24.54
CA ASP A 101 2.03 -19.64 -23.60
C ASP A 101 2.67 -19.38 -22.22
N VAL A 102 1.86 -18.98 -21.25
CA VAL A 102 2.25 -18.79 -19.85
C VAL A 102 1.41 -19.68 -18.94
N ASP A 103 2.06 -20.57 -18.21
CA ASP A 103 1.49 -21.39 -17.15
C ASP A 103 1.79 -20.77 -15.80
N TYR A 104 0.78 -20.13 -15.22
CA TYR A 104 0.92 -19.41 -13.96
C TYR A 104 0.37 -20.21 -12.78
N GLU A 105 0.95 -19.99 -11.60
CA GLU A 105 0.43 -20.44 -10.31
C GLU A 105 0.27 -19.22 -9.38
N ILE A 106 -0.93 -19.01 -8.84
CA ILE A 106 -1.22 -17.94 -7.87
C ILE A 106 -1.12 -18.54 -6.47
N ILE A 107 -0.19 -18.05 -5.65
CA ILE A 107 0.12 -18.58 -4.33
C ILE A 107 -0.38 -17.61 -3.26
N GLU A 108 -1.44 -17.98 -2.54
CA GLU A 108 -2.08 -17.14 -1.53
C GLU A 108 -1.84 -17.65 -0.12
N SER A 109 -1.31 -16.76 0.71
CA SER A 109 -0.94 -17.01 2.09
C SER A 109 -2.10 -17.23 3.06
N ARG A 110 -3.31 -16.75 2.75
CA ARG A 110 -4.47 -16.87 3.64
C ARG A 110 -5.16 -18.22 3.57
N ASP A 111 -5.73 -18.63 4.71
CA ASP A 111 -6.58 -19.80 4.80
C ASP A 111 -7.99 -19.53 4.25
N ARG A 112 -8.63 -20.62 3.88
CA ARG A 112 -10.05 -20.84 3.70
C ARG A 112 -10.91 -20.59 4.95
N ARG A 113 -10.31 -20.59 6.15
CA ARG A 113 -11.01 -20.62 7.45
C ARG A 113 -10.54 -19.55 8.44
N SER A 114 -10.47 -18.27 8.05
CA SER A 114 -10.51 -17.26 9.11
C SER A 114 -11.88 -17.34 9.77
N LYS A 115 -11.94 -17.42 11.11
CA LYS A 115 -13.17 -17.39 11.91
C LYS A 115 -14.09 -16.18 11.60
N ASP A 116 -13.59 -15.23 10.83
CA ASP A 116 -14.18 -13.93 10.50
C ASP A 116 -14.91 -13.89 9.12
N SER A 117 -14.88 -14.97 8.33
CA SER A 117 -15.59 -15.04 7.04
C SER A 117 -15.92 -16.47 6.60
N ASN A 118 -17.16 -16.74 6.17
CA ASN A 118 -17.64 -18.04 5.69
C ASN A 118 -17.17 -18.42 4.26
N THR A 119 -16.12 -17.78 3.72
CA THR A 119 -15.67 -17.96 2.33
C THR A 119 -14.15 -18.08 2.22
N ASP A 120 -13.69 -18.81 1.20
CA ASP A 120 -12.30 -18.85 0.72
C ASP A 120 -11.80 -17.40 0.50
N ARG A 121 -10.85 -16.92 1.32
CA ARG A 121 -10.44 -15.50 1.29
C ARG A 121 -9.38 -15.23 0.22
N ILE A 122 -9.84 -15.00 -1.01
CA ILE A 122 -9.10 -14.27 -2.06
C ILE A 122 -9.41 -12.77 -2.00
N GLY A 123 -8.59 -11.94 -2.65
CA GLY A 123 -8.82 -10.50 -2.78
C GLY A 123 -7.96 -9.59 -1.90
N GLY A 124 -7.36 -10.12 -0.83
CA GLY A 124 -6.48 -9.37 0.05
C GLY A 124 -7.20 -8.18 0.72
N ARG A 125 -6.93 -6.97 0.23
CA ARG A 125 -7.53 -5.69 0.67
C ARG A 125 -8.86 -5.36 0.00
N LEU A 126 -9.34 -6.20 -0.92
CA LEU A 126 -10.74 -6.24 -1.35
C LEU A 126 -11.48 -7.21 -0.44
N PHE A 127 -11.93 -6.71 0.71
CA PHE A 127 -12.51 -7.54 1.76
C PHE A 127 -13.83 -6.95 2.25
N THR A 128 -14.89 -7.72 2.07
CA THR A 128 -16.24 -7.45 2.59
C THR A 128 -16.52 -8.39 3.75
N HIS A 129 -16.97 -7.85 4.88
CA HIS A 129 -17.49 -8.63 5.99
C HIS A 129 -19.02 -8.61 5.95
N THR A 130 -19.65 -9.78 6.07
CA THR A 130 -21.11 -9.96 6.03
C THR A 130 -21.60 -10.44 7.39
N PHE A 131 -22.62 -9.80 7.94
CA PHE A 131 -23.22 -10.14 9.25
C PHE A 131 -24.30 -11.23 9.14
N GLU A 132 -24.67 -11.61 7.92
CA GLU A 132 -25.54 -12.75 7.65
C GLU A 132 -24.83 -13.78 6.78
N ASP A 133 -25.33 -15.02 6.81
CA ASP A 133 -24.88 -16.07 5.91
C ASP A 133 -25.26 -15.72 4.46
N ILE A 134 -24.23 -15.46 3.64
CA ILE A 134 -24.33 -15.11 2.22
C ILE A 134 -25.03 -16.20 1.38
N ASN A 135 -25.09 -17.43 1.89
CA ASN A 135 -25.68 -18.58 1.21
C ASN A 135 -27.18 -18.77 1.50
N LYS A 136 -27.79 -17.91 2.33
CA LYS A 136 -29.24 -17.95 2.54
C LYS A 136 -29.95 -17.68 1.19
N PRO A 137 -31.00 -18.45 0.85
CA PRO A 137 -31.67 -18.35 -0.44
C PRO A 137 -32.19 -16.94 -0.71
N ASN A 138 -32.05 -16.54 -1.98
CA ASN A 138 -32.17 -15.19 -2.50
C ASN A 138 -33.45 -14.45 -2.02
N PRO A 139 -33.34 -13.34 -1.29
CA PRO A 139 -34.40 -12.33 -1.24
C PRO A 139 -34.61 -11.74 -2.66
N ALA A 140 -35.67 -10.96 -2.87
CA ALA A 140 -35.88 -10.27 -4.16
C ALA A 140 -34.74 -9.30 -4.56
N ARG A 141 -33.79 -9.04 -3.65
CA ARG A 141 -32.62 -8.17 -3.80
C ARG A 141 -31.41 -8.73 -3.00
N PRO A 142 -30.16 -8.44 -3.41
CA PRO A 142 -28.97 -8.77 -2.62
C PRO A 142 -29.02 -8.19 -1.21
N SER A 143 -28.44 -8.91 -0.23
CA SER A 143 -28.37 -8.42 1.16
C SER A 143 -27.50 -7.17 1.28
N THR A 144 -27.93 -6.24 2.13
CA THR A 144 -27.25 -4.99 2.48
C THR A 144 -26.58 -5.07 3.86
N LEU A 145 -26.63 -6.25 4.51
CA LEU A 145 -26.10 -6.48 5.86
C LEU A 145 -24.62 -6.87 5.82
N TYR A 146 -23.82 -5.98 5.24
CA TYR A 146 -22.38 -6.10 5.13
C TYR A 146 -21.71 -4.73 5.28
N TYR A 147 -20.40 -4.73 5.45
CA TYR A 147 -19.59 -3.55 5.13
C TYR A 147 -18.25 -3.94 4.52
N ASP A 148 -17.66 -3.00 3.78
CA ASP A 148 -16.34 -3.18 3.20
C ASP A 148 -15.23 -2.76 4.18
N VAL A 149 -14.48 -3.77 4.64
CA VAL A 149 -13.32 -3.64 5.53
C VAL A 149 -12.17 -2.93 4.80
N GLY A 150 -12.03 -3.19 3.49
CA GLY A 150 -11.02 -2.60 2.62
C GLY A 150 -11.59 -1.54 1.67
N ALA A 151 -11.33 -1.67 0.37
CA ALA A 151 -11.87 -0.75 -0.63
C ALA A 151 -13.41 -0.79 -0.64
N MET A 152 -14.07 0.36 -0.80
CA MET A 152 -15.53 0.47 -0.66
C MET A 152 -16.20 1.43 -1.65
N ARG A 153 -15.40 2.25 -2.34
CA ARG A 153 -15.88 3.35 -3.20
C ARG A 153 -14.91 3.56 -4.35
N PHE A 154 -15.45 3.99 -5.49
CA PHE A 154 -14.74 4.08 -6.76
C PHE A 154 -15.20 5.36 -7.50
N PRO A 155 -14.36 6.41 -7.60
CA PRO A 155 -14.72 7.61 -8.35
C PRO A 155 -14.59 7.35 -9.86
N ASP A 156 -15.65 7.65 -10.62
CA ASP A 156 -15.69 7.48 -12.08
C ASP A 156 -14.96 8.64 -12.79
N ILE A 157 -13.63 8.66 -12.64
CA ILE A 157 -12.72 9.68 -13.17
C ILE A 157 -11.69 9.07 -14.11
N ALA A 158 -11.01 9.92 -14.90
CA ALA A 158 -10.01 9.47 -15.88
C ALA A 158 -8.89 8.62 -15.26
N ILE A 159 -8.40 9.01 -14.07
CA ILE A 159 -7.38 8.27 -13.31
C ILE A 159 -7.85 6.83 -13.01
N MET A 160 -9.13 6.64 -12.69
CA MET A 160 -9.69 5.33 -12.33
C MET A 160 -10.19 4.52 -13.53
N LYS A 161 -9.96 4.99 -14.77
CA LYS A 161 -10.50 4.38 -15.99
C LYS A 161 -10.20 2.88 -16.08
N ARG A 162 -8.98 2.43 -15.74
CA ARG A 162 -8.62 1.00 -15.77
C ARG A 162 -9.51 0.16 -14.86
N THR A 163 -9.85 0.67 -13.68
CA THR A 163 -10.74 0.00 -12.73
C THR A 163 -12.15 -0.16 -13.31
N PHE A 164 -12.69 0.87 -13.96
CA PHE A 164 -14.00 0.80 -14.59
C PHE A 164 -14.02 -0.08 -15.85
N GLU A 165 -12.93 -0.13 -16.60
CA GLU A 165 -12.77 -1.07 -17.71
C GLU A 165 -12.63 -2.52 -17.22
N LEU A 166 -11.98 -2.74 -16.07
CA LEU A 166 -12.02 -4.03 -15.39
C LEU A 166 -13.46 -4.40 -15.01
N PHE A 167 -14.22 -3.50 -14.39
CA PHE A 167 -15.63 -3.76 -14.08
C PHE A 167 -16.44 -4.17 -15.31
N ARG A 168 -16.20 -3.56 -16.47
CA ARG A 168 -16.82 -3.95 -17.74
C ARG A 168 -16.45 -5.39 -18.15
N VAL A 169 -15.18 -5.78 -18.04
CA VAL A 169 -14.71 -7.15 -18.31
C VAL A 169 -15.30 -8.17 -17.34
N LEU A 170 -15.59 -7.76 -16.10
CA LEU A 170 -16.20 -8.58 -15.05
C LEU A 170 -17.74 -8.61 -15.11
N ASP A 171 -18.35 -7.99 -16.14
CA ASP A 171 -19.80 -7.85 -16.30
C ASP A 171 -20.49 -7.15 -15.12
N MET A 172 -19.81 -6.19 -14.47
CA MET A 172 -20.33 -5.38 -13.37
C MET A 172 -20.99 -4.11 -13.92
N LYS A 173 -22.31 -4.02 -13.86
CA LYS A 173 -23.08 -2.99 -14.56
C LYS A 173 -23.25 -1.73 -13.72
N LYS A 174 -23.05 -0.56 -14.31
CA LYS A 174 -23.47 0.72 -13.73
C LYS A 174 -25.00 0.79 -13.72
N THR A 175 -25.60 1.02 -12.56
CA THR A 175 -27.05 1.05 -12.38
C THR A 175 -27.45 2.04 -11.27
N THR A 176 -28.75 2.24 -11.08
CA THR A 176 -29.28 2.93 -9.89
C THR A 176 -29.51 1.91 -8.77
N LEU A 177 -29.64 2.34 -7.51
CA LEU A 177 -29.94 1.41 -6.42
C LEU A 177 -31.29 0.69 -6.63
N LYS A 178 -32.29 1.39 -7.18
CA LYS A 178 -33.63 0.84 -7.46
C LYS A 178 -33.63 -0.23 -8.56
N ASP A 179 -32.78 -0.05 -9.56
CA ASP A 179 -32.70 -0.95 -10.71
C ASP A 179 -31.68 -2.09 -10.48
N ALA A 180 -30.82 -1.97 -9.47
CA ALA A 180 -29.84 -2.98 -9.11
C ALA A 180 -30.51 -4.25 -8.59
N ASN A 181 -30.17 -5.38 -9.18
CA ASN A 181 -30.73 -6.67 -8.78
C ASN A 181 -29.69 -7.80 -8.71
N GLN A 182 -28.42 -7.49 -9.02
CA GLN A 182 -27.34 -8.46 -9.00
C GLN A 182 -26.21 -8.04 -8.07
N ARG A 183 -25.67 -9.01 -7.34
CA ARG A 183 -24.43 -8.85 -6.60
C ARG A 183 -23.30 -8.56 -7.59
N GLY A 184 -22.57 -7.46 -7.36
CA GLY A 184 -21.56 -6.93 -8.27
C GLY A 184 -22.00 -5.74 -9.11
N ASP A 185 -23.30 -5.37 -9.11
CA ASP A 185 -23.75 -4.13 -9.76
C ASP A 185 -23.09 -2.91 -9.12
N LEU A 186 -22.74 -1.91 -9.94
CA LEU A 186 -22.15 -0.64 -9.53
C LEU A 186 -23.25 0.40 -9.32
N ILE A 187 -23.58 0.66 -8.07
CA ILE A 187 -24.59 1.63 -7.63
C ILE A 187 -23.94 2.96 -7.24
N PRO A 188 -24.69 4.07 -7.15
CA PRO A 188 -24.15 5.34 -6.66
C PRO A 188 -23.61 5.20 -5.23
N TYR A 189 -22.45 5.81 -4.98
CA TYR A 189 -21.93 6.03 -3.65
C TYR A 189 -22.05 7.52 -3.31
N TYR A 190 -22.73 7.84 -2.21
CA TYR A 190 -22.91 9.20 -1.77
C TYR A 190 -21.76 9.60 -0.84
N LEU A 191 -20.77 10.31 -1.39
CA LEU A 191 -19.64 10.82 -0.61
C LEU A 191 -20.07 11.92 0.37
N GLN A 192 -21.03 12.75 -0.06
CA GLN A 192 -21.72 13.75 0.75
C GLN A 192 -23.18 13.33 0.88
N GLY A 193 -23.77 13.57 2.05
CA GLY A 193 -25.17 13.26 2.35
C GLY A 193 -25.78 14.37 3.17
N LYS A 194 -27.12 14.44 3.20
CA LYS A 194 -27.85 15.44 3.98
C LYS A 194 -27.91 15.06 5.45
N ASN A 195 -28.02 16.07 6.31
CA ASN A 195 -28.17 15.94 7.76
C ASN A 195 -27.04 15.17 8.47
N CYS A 196 -25.87 14.98 7.82
CA CYS A 196 -24.71 14.35 8.44
C CYS A 196 -24.07 15.33 9.45
N PRO A 197 -24.14 15.09 10.78
CA PRO A 197 -23.53 15.98 11.75
C PRO A 197 -21.99 15.97 11.69
N SER A 198 -21.40 17.09 12.06
CA SER A 198 -20.00 17.20 12.45
C SER A 198 -19.91 17.64 13.91
N LEU A 199 -18.91 17.13 14.62
CA LEU A 199 -18.68 17.43 16.05
C LEU A 199 -17.20 17.69 16.29
N TYR A 200 -16.85 18.94 16.54
CA TYR A 200 -15.49 19.35 16.88
C TYR A 200 -15.53 20.32 18.05
N ASN A 201 -14.56 20.22 18.96
CA ASN A 201 -14.46 21.06 20.15
C ASN A 201 -15.75 21.04 20.99
N ASP A 202 -16.39 19.87 21.07
CA ASP A 202 -17.71 19.65 21.68
C ASP A 202 -18.85 20.54 21.13
N VAL A 203 -18.61 21.22 20.00
CA VAL A 203 -19.61 21.98 19.24
C VAL A 203 -20.07 21.11 18.07
N ARG A 204 -21.38 20.96 17.93
CA ARG A 204 -21.98 20.27 16.79
C ARG A 204 -22.37 21.26 15.72
N ALA A 205 -22.19 20.86 14.47
CA ALA A 205 -22.72 21.56 13.32
C ALA A 205 -23.08 20.54 12.22
N PRO A 206 -24.25 20.63 11.59
CA PRO A 206 -25.29 21.61 11.86
C PRO A 206 -26.01 21.38 13.20
N ASN A 207 -26.43 22.48 13.84
CA ASN A 207 -27.36 22.44 14.97
C ASN A 207 -28.77 22.67 14.44
N ALA A 208 -29.58 21.60 14.33
CA ALA A 208 -30.96 21.57 13.85
C ALA A 208 -31.16 21.47 12.32
N TYR A 209 -32.42 21.19 11.95
CA TYR A 209 -32.93 20.86 10.61
C TYR A 209 -33.02 22.05 9.62
N GLU A 210 -32.46 23.20 9.95
CA GLU A 210 -32.49 24.41 9.11
C GLU A 210 -31.08 24.75 8.65
N VAL A 211 -30.47 23.80 7.96
CA VAL A 211 -29.11 23.93 7.45
C VAL A 211 -29.20 24.48 6.04
N PRO A 212 -28.57 25.64 5.75
CA PRO A 212 -28.40 26.06 4.37
C PRO A 212 -27.73 24.95 3.56
N GLU A 213 -28.18 24.70 2.32
CA GLU A 213 -27.57 23.70 1.43
C GLU A 213 -26.06 23.94 1.20
N ASP A 214 -25.59 25.16 1.46
CA ASP A 214 -24.20 25.62 1.32
C ASP A 214 -23.42 25.72 2.65
N PHE A 215 -23.90 25.12 3.75
CA PHE A 215 -23.16 25.13 5.01
C PHE A 215 -21.78 24.45 4.88
N LYS A 216 -20.71 25.20 5.17
CA LYS A 216 -19.34 24.69 5.22
C LYS A 216 -18.83 24.61 6.67
N PRO A 217 -18.27 23.48 7.11
CA PRO A 217 -17.70 23.33 8.45
C PRO A 217 -16.40 24.14 8.59
N THR A 218 -16.49 25.32 9.21
CA THR A 218 -15.35 26.25 9.41
C THR A 218 -14.90 26.33 10.87
N GLY A 219 -13.76 26.97 11.14
CA GLY A 219 -13.27 27.19 12.52
C GLY A 219 -14.29 27.97 13.37
N ASN A 220 -14.95 28.96 12.79
CA ASN A 220 -16.03 29.72 13.44
C ASN A 220 -17.23 28.83 13.79
N SER A 221 -17.54 27.83 12.95
CA SER A 221 -18.66 26.90 13.17
C SER A 221 -18.48 26.05 14.42
N PHE A 222 -17.23 25.78 14.82
CA PHE A 222 -16.89 24.95 15.98
C PHE A 222 -16.23 25.73 17.12
N CYS A 223 -16.31 27.06 17.06
CA CYS A 223 -15.72 27.97 18.05
C CYS A 223 -14.21 27.70 18.30
N ILE A 224 -13.46 27.39 17.24
CA ILE A 224 -12.01 27.18 17.34
C ILE A 224 -11.31 28.53 17.51
N THR A 225 -10.62 28.71 18.63
CA THR A 225 -9.91 29.97 18.97
C THR A 225 -8.45 29.93 18.56
N GLY A 226 -7.86 31.09 18.31
CA GLY A 226 -6.42 31.21 18.01
C GLY A 226 -6.06 31.05 16.53
N LEU A 227 -7.06 30.98 15.65
CA LEU A 227 -6.89 31.01 14.20
C LEU A 227 -6.91 32.45 13.68
N PRO A 228 -6.15 32.77 12.61
CA PRO A 228 -6.35 34.02 11.85
C PRO A 228 -7.79 34.16 11.34
N GLN A 229 -8.29 35.39 11.24
CA GLN A 229 -9.71 35.66 10.95
C GLN A 229 -10.16 35.16 9.56
N ASP A 230 -9.28 35.29 8.57
CA ASP A 230 -9.44 34.81 7.20
C ASP A 230 -9.48 33.28 7.13
N ILE A 231 -8.72 32.59 7.98
CA ILE A 231 -8.72 31.14 8.09
C ILE A 231 -9.94 30.62 8.85
N ALA A 232 -10.30 31.26 9.97
CA ALA A 232 -11.39 30.80 10.83
C ALA A 232 -12.76 30.77 10.11
N GLY A 233 -12.96 31.65 9.14
CA GLY A 233 -14.18 31.73 8.32
C GLY A 233 -14.15 30.95 7.01
N ALA A 234 -13.02 30.38 6.62
CA ALA A 234 -12.86 29.65 5.37
C ALA A 234 -13.04 28.14 5.54
N ASP A 235 -13.35 27.46 4.44
CA ASP A 235 -13.40 26.00 4.41
C ASP A 235 -11.97 25.43 4.46
N PRO A 236 -11.64 24.57 5.44
CA PRO A 236 -10.30 24.00 5.59
C PRO A 236 -9.85 23.18 4.38
N GLY A 237 -10.78 22.55 3.66
CA GLY A 237 -10.50 21.79 2.46
C GLY A 237 -10.12 22.71 1.30
N ASP A 238 -10.91 23.76 1.08
CA ASP A 238 -10.64 24.76 0.04
C ASP A 238 -9.27 25.45 0.25
N LEU A 239 -8.91 25.81 1.49
CA LEU A 239 -7.60 26.42 1.80
C LEU A 239 -6.42 25.51 1.41
N VAL A 240 -6.53 24.20 1.66
CA VAL A 240 -5.48 23.23 1.34
C VAL A 240 -5.46 22.97 -0.16
N ALA A 241 -6.63 22.85 -0.81
CA ALA A 241 -6.75 22.69 -2.25
C ALA A 241 -6.11 23.87 -3.01
N ASP A 242 -6.39 25.11 -2.57
CA ASP A 242 -5.80 26.33 -3.13
C ASP A 242 -4.26 26.31 -3.03
N SER A 243 -3.70 25.89 -1.89
CA SER A 243 -2.24 25.82 -1.69
C SER A 243 -1.53 24.84 -2.63
N ILE A 244 -2.22 23.77 -3.05
CA ILE A 244 -1.66 22.75 -3.95
C ILE A 244 -2.12 22.88 -5.41
N ALA A 245 -2.94 23.89 -5.74
CA ALA A 245 -3.54 24.07 -7.06
C ALA A 245 -2.50 24.17 -8.19
N ILE A 246 -1.30 24.68 -7.90
CA ILE A 246 -0.18 24.74 -8.86
C ILE A 246 0.23 23.36 -9.40
N PHE A 247 -0.08 22.29 -8.68
CA PHE A 247 0.18 20.92 -9.10
C PHE A 247 -1.04 20.28 -9.76
N THR A 248 -2.24 20.42 -9.17
CA THR A 248 -3.46 19.81 -9.71
C THR A 248 -3.84 20.42 -11.06
N SER A 249 -3.83 21.75 -11.21
CA SER A 249 -4.04 22.40 -12.52
C SER A 249 -2.96 22.01 -13.55
N TYR A 250 -1.74 21.70 -13.09
CA TYR A 250 -0.67 21.27 -13.99
C TYR A 250 -0.92 19.86 -14.55
N TYR A 251 -1.47 18.95 -13.74
CA TYR A 251 -1.92 17.64 -14.22
C TYR A 251 -2.93 17.78 -15.36
N GLU A 252 -3.89 18.68 -15.20
CA GLU A 252 -4.95 18.92 -16.19
C GLU A 252 -4.44 19.49 -17.50
N HIS A 253 -3.56 20.49 -17.44
CA HIS A 253 -3.11 21.22 -18.62
C HIS A 253 -1.98 20.51 -19.38
N GLU A 254 -1.09 19.82 -18.67
CA GLU A 254 0.15 19.27 -19.24
C GLU A 254 0.15 17.73 -19.31
N GLY A 255 -0.80 17.08 -18.63
CA GLY A 255 -0.95 15.63 -18.61
C GLY A 255 -0.06 14.91 -17.59
N PRO A 256 -0.33 13.61 -17.37
CA PRO A 256 0.25 12.82 -16.28
C PRO A 256 1.79 12.72 -16.33
N GLU A 257 2.39 12.59 -17.51
CA GLU A 257 3.84 12.40 -17.65
C GLU A 257 4.64 13.65 -17.20
N LYS A 258 4.25 14.83 -17.70
CA LYS A 258 4.88 16.09 -17.31
C LYS A 258 4.60 16.40 -15.84
N PHE A 259 3.37 16.16 -15.39
CA PHE A 259 2.99 16.30 -13.99
C PHE A 259 3.86 15.44 -13.08
N TRP A 260 4.06 14.17 -13.42
CA TRP A 260 4.85 13.23 -12.62
C TRP A 260 6.29 13.75 -12.40
N LYS A 261 6.91 14.25 -13.46
CA LYS A 261 8.24 14.88 -13.40
C LYS A 261 8.25 16.13 -12.51
N LYS A 262 7.22 16.99 -12.57
CA LYS A 262 7.08 18.18 -11.72
C LYS A 262 6.84 17.81 -10.25
N LEU A 263 5.93 16.88 -9.99
CA LEU A 263 5.55 16.40 -8.66
C LEU A 263 6.78 15.89 -7.90
N LYS A 264 7.54 14.97 -8.49
CA LYS A 264 8.74 14.39 -7.85
C LYS A 264 9.84 15.41 -7.59
N ARG A 265 9.95 16.45 -8.44
CA ARG A 265 11.01 17.46 -8.30
C ARG A 265 10.66 18.56 -7.30
N GLN A 266 9.39 18.96 -7.25
CA GLN A 266 8.97 20.18 -6.56
C GLN A 266 8.09 19.93 -5.33
N ALA A 267 7.33 18.83 -5.30
CA ALA A 267 6.46 18.50 -4.17
C ALA A 267 7.04 17.40 -3.28
N ASP A 268 7.53 16.30 -3.87
CA ASP A 268 7.97 15.11 -3.13
C ASP A 268 8.99 15.39 -2.02
N PRO A 269 9.95 16.33 -2.13
CA PRO A 269 10.89 16.62 -1.04
C PRO A 269 10.26 17.13 0.27
N PHE A 270 9.01 17.59 0.24
CA PHE A 270 8.35 18.23 1.37
C PHE A 270 7.31 17.31 1.99
N THR A 271 7.09 17.47 3.30
CA THR A 271 5.82 17.06 3.90
C THR A 271 4.74 18.11 3.63
N VAL A 272 3.47 17.76 3.77
CA VAL A 272 2.37 18.75 3.65
C VAL A 272 2.55 19.87 4.67
N ARG A 273 2.88 19.53 5.92
CA ARG A 273 3.12 20.51 7.00
C ARG A 273 4.29 21.44 6.67
N GLN A 274 5.39 20.90 6.17
CA GLN A 274 6.54 21.73 5.76
C GLN A 274 6.16 22.69 4.63
N TRP A 275 5.35 22.24 3.67
CA TRP A 275 4.85 23.07 2.58
C TRP A 275 3.96 24.20 3.09
N LEU A 276 2.93 23.90 3.88
CA LEU A 276 2.02 24.92 4.42
C LEU A 276 2.76 25.95 5.30
N THR A 277 3.78 25.54 6.05
CA THR A 277 4.62 26.49 6.80
C THR A 277 5.46 27.37 5.89
N GLN A 278 6.08 26.83 4.83
CA GLN A 278 7.04 27.58 4.01
C GLN A 278 6.41 28.36 2.85
N ALA A 279 5.38 27.80 2.22
CA ALA A 279 4.68 28.39 1.08
C ALA A 279 3.58 29.36 1.53
N GLU A 280 2.75 28.95 2.50
CA GLU A 280 1.61 29.77 2.96
C GLU A 280 1.94 30.60 4.21
N GLY A 281 3.02 30.27 4.93
CA GLY A 281 3.35 30.95 6.18
C GLY A 281 2.44 30.56 7.36
N TYR A 282 1.70 29.45 7.24
CA TYR A 282 0.79 29.00 8.29
C TYR A 282 1.55 28.50 9.52
N ASP A 283 1.06 28.88 10.69
CA ASP A 283 1.60 28.44 11.97
C ASP A 283 1.14 27.03 12.35
N TYR A 284 1.71 26.49 13.44
CA TYR A 284 1.40 25.13 13.89
C TYR A 284 -0.10 24.92 14.17
N ASN A 285 -0.75 25.87 14.87
CA ASN A 285 -2.15 25.74 15.25
C ASN A 285 -3.09 25.78 14.04
N THR A 286 -2.75 26.62 13.06
CA THR A 286 -3.47 26.68 11.78
C THR A 286 -3.37 25.34 11.06
N ILE A 287 -2.15 24.80 10.91
CA ILE A 287 -1.96 23.52 10.20
C ILE A 287 -2.62 22.36 10.94
N GLU A 288 -2.56 22.32 12.28
CA GLU A 288 -3.29 21.32 13.08
C GLU A 288 -4.80 21.39 12.87
N PHE A 289 -5.36 22.59 12.83
CA PHE A 289 -6.78 22.77 12.53
C PHE A 289 -7.13 22.26 11.13
N LEU A 290 -6.35 22.63 10.10
CA LEU A 290 -6.56 22.16 8.73
C LEU A 290 -6.47 20.63 8.63
N GLU A 291 -5.46 20.03 9.26
CA GLU A 291 -5.29 18.57 9.30
C GLU A 291 -6.49 17.89 9.98
N THR A 292 -6.89 18.38 11.15
CA THR A 292 -7.97 17.78 11.97
C THR A 292 -9.33 17.77 11.24
N MET A 293 -9.61 18.83 10.47
CA MET A 293 -10.86 18.97 9.73
C MET A 293 -10.89 18.10 8.47
N ASN A 294 -9.75 17.91 7.82
CA ASN A 294 -9.68 17.21 6.54
C ASN A 294 -9.39 15.71 6.70
N PHE A 295 -8.42 15.33 7.56
CA PHE A 295 -7.81 14.01 7.61
C PHE A 295 -7.53 13.49 9.04
N GLY A 296 -6.85 12.35 9.16
CA GLY A 296 -6.36 11.83 10.44
C GLY A 296 -5.16 12.62 10.97
N ASN A 297 -4.89 12.53 12.28
CA ASN A 297 -3.76 13.26 12.87
C ASN A 297 -2.42 12.70 12.34
N ARG A 298 -1.45 13.58 12.09
CA ARG A 298 -0.15 13.31 11.44
C ARG A 298 -0.21 12.89 9.96
N TRP A 299 -1.36 13.06 9.30
CA TRP A 299 -1.47 12.87 7.86
C TRP A 299 -0.60 13.83 7.07
N TYR A 300 -0.45 15.07 7.56
CA TYR A 300 0.34 16.15 6.96
C TYR A 300 1.84 16.05 7.28
N ASP A 301 2.25 15.10 8.13
CA ASP A 301 3.66 14.78 8.34
C ASP A 301 4.22 13.84 7.26
N GLN A 302 3.37 13.36 6.35
CA GLN A 302 3.75 12.53 5.21
C GLN A 302 4.01 13.38 3.96
N GLY A 303 4.43 12.74 2.86
CA GLY A 303 4.83 13.43 1.63
C GLY A 303 3.73 14.33 1.05
N LEU A 304 4.08 15.56 0.66
CA LEU A 304 3.18 16.45 -0.06
C LEU A 304 2.74 15.85 -1.40
N SER A 305 3.63 15.07 -2.03
CA SER A 305 3.32 14.30 -3.24
C SER A 305 2.09 13.42 -3.08
N GLU A 306 1.95 12.73 -1.95
CA GLU A 306 0.78 11.89 -1.64
C GLU A 306 -0.49 12.72 -1.50
N MET A 307 -0.45 13.85 -0.80
CA MET A 307 -1.60 14.76 -0.65
C MET A 307 -2.10 15.28 -2.00
N ILE A 308 -1.19 15.61 -2.91
CA ILE A 308 -1.55 16.08 -4.25
C ILE A 308 -2.22 14.96 -5.05
N LEU A 309 -1.66 13.75 -5.01
CA LEU A 309 -2.23 12.59 -5.69
C LEU A 309 -3.61 12.23 -5.11
N GLU A 310 -3.75 12.21 -3.78
CA GLU A 310 -5.03 11.99 -3.09
C GLU A 310 -6.06 13.07 -3.46
N SER A 311 -5.65 14.33 -3.56
CA SER A 311 -6.54 15.43 -3.99
C SER A 311 -7.08 15.20 -5.41
N LEU A 312 -6.24 14.75 -6.35
CA LEU A 312 -6.66 14.40 -7.71
C LEU A 312 -7.68 13.25 -7.74
N ASP A 313 -7.58 12.30 -6.80
CA ASP A 313 -8.50 11.16 -6.70
C ASP A 313 -9.86 11.55 -6.09
N PHE A 314 -9.87 12.51 -5.15
CA PHE A 314 -11.06 12.91 -4.39
C PHE A 314 -11.80 14.11 -4.96
N ASP A 315 -11.08 15.10 -5.47
CA ASP A 315 -11.62 16.41 -5.87
C ASP A 315 -11.32 16.75 -7.33
N ALA A 316 -11.96 16.00 -8.22
CA ALA A 316 -12.03 16.33 -9.63
C ALA A 316 -13.04 17.48 -9.93
N LYS A 317 -13.18 18.48 -9.05
CA LYS A 317 -14.02 19.70 -9.31
C LYS A 317 -13.53 20.55 -10.47
N HIS A 318 -12.28 20.40 -10.91
CA HIS A 318 -11.77 21.09 -12.10
C HIS A 318 -12.19 20.41 -13.42
N PHE A 319 -12.84 19.26 -13.34
CA PHE A 319 -13.46 18.56 -14.46
C PHE A 319 -14.92 19.02 -14.47
N LEU A 320 -15.41 19.52 -15.60
CA LEU A 320 -16.67 20.29 -15.75
C LEU A 320 -17.98 19.58 -15.31
N ASP A 321 -17.91 18.39 -14.70
CA ASP A 321 -19.03 17.61 -14.15
C ASP A 321 -18.73 17.14 -12.71
N PRO A 322 -19.75 17.07 -11.83
CA PRO A 322 -19.58 16.51 -10.48
C PRO A 322 -19.12 15.06 -10.54
N VAL A 323 -18.09 14.70 -9.77
CA VAL A 323 -17.55 13.34 -9.73
C VAL A 323 -18.62 12.31 -9.36
N HIS A 324 -18.85 11.35 -10.24
CA HIS A 324 -19.79 10.26 -9.99
C HIS A 324 -19.11 9.11 -9.24
N TRP A 325 -19.34 9.04 -7.94
CA TRP A 325 -18.84 7.95 -7.11
C TRP A 325 -19.72 6.70 -7.20
N ARG A 326 -19.08 5.53 -7.18
CA ARG A 326 -19.75 4.22 -7.21
C ARG A 326 -19.31 3.33 -6.05
N CYS A 327 -20.15 2.40 -5.65
CA CYS A 327 -19.79 1.26 -4.81
C CYS A 327 -20.38 -0.03 -5.38
N VAL A 328 -19.89 -1.17 -4.90
CA VAL A 328 -20.31 -2.49 -5.37
C VAL A 328 -21.45 -3.01 -4.50
N LEU A 329 -22.61 -3.30 -5.09
CA LEU A 329 -23.71 -3.94 -4.40
C LEU A 329 -23.33 -5.38 -4.02
N GLY A 330 -23.42 -5.72 -2.73
CA GLY A 330 -22.90 -6.97 -2.16
C GLY A 330 -21.41 -6.92 -1.76
N GLY A 331 -20.78 -5.75 -1.86
CA GLY A 331 -19.44 -5.46 -1.34
C GLY A 331 -18.31 -5.60 -2.35
N ALA A 332 -17.20 -4.89 -2.12
CA ALA A 332 -16.04 -4.89 -3.01
C ALA A 332 -15.31 -6.25 -3.08
N GLY A 333 -15.54 -7.15 -2.12
CA GLY A 333 -15.08 -8.55 -2.16
C GLY A 333 -15.61 -9.34 -3.35
N VAL A 334 -16.68 -8.89 -4.01
CA VAL A 334 -17.19 -9.46 -5.27
C VAL A 334 -16.17 -9.34 -6.42
N ILE A 335 -15.37 -8.27 -6.44
CA ILE A 335 -14.42 -7.98 -7.52
C ILE A 335 -13.42 -9.14 -7.70
N PRO A 336 -12.65 -9.55 -6.66
CA PRO A 336 -11.69 -10.65 -6.79
C PRO A 336 -12.34 -12.00 -7.07
N GLU A 337 -13.57 -12.25 -6.58
CA GLU A 337 -14.35 -13.45 -6.92
C GLU A 337 -14.62 -13.51 -8.43
N LYS A 338 -15.16 -12.43 -9.01
CA LYS A 338 -15.42 -12.35 -10.45
C LYS A 338 -14.12 -12.43 -11.28
N MET A 339 -13.01 -11.87 -10.80
CA MET A 339 -11.71 -12.01 -11.47
C MET A 339 -11.27 -13.49 -11.50
N ALA A 340 -11.34 -14.19 -10.37
CA ALA A 340 -11.00 -15.61 -10.29
C ALA A 340 -11.93 -16.48 -11.18
N GLU A 341 -13.22 -16.15 -11.24
CA GLU A 341 -14.20 -16.79 -12.13
C GLU A 341 -13.89 -16.57 -13.62
N LYS A 342 -13.26 -15.45 -13.99
CA LYS A 342 -12.90 -15.14 -15.39
C LYS A 342 -11.58 -15.77 -15.86
N LEU A 343 -10.72 -16.23 -14.95
CA LEU A 343 -9.45 -16.87 -15.31
C LEU A 343 -9.68 -18.07 -16.24
N ALA A 344 -8.96 -18.14 -17.36
CA ALA A 344 -9.04 -19.24 -18.31
C ALA A 344 -8.43 -20.52 -17.72
N GLN A 345 -7.31 -20.40 -17.01
CA GLN A 345 -6.66 -21.53 -16.34
C GLN A 345 -7.28 -21.78 -14.96
N LYS A 346 -8.24 -22.70 -14.90
CA LYS A 346 -8.91 -23.09 -13.66
C LYS A 346 -7.99 -23.87 -12.71
N GLY A 347 -8.23 -23.74 -11.41
CA GLY A 347 -7.49 -24.47 -10.37
C GLY A 347 -6.07 -23.97 -10.10
N LYS A 348 -5.69 -22.78 -10.61
CA LYS A 348 -4.35 -22.21 -10.45
C LYS A 348 -4.14 -21.38 -9.18
N ILE A 349 -5.18 -21.19 -8.36
CA ILE A 349 -5.09 -20.45 -7.09
C ILE A 349 -4.84 -21.45 -5.95
N ALA A 350 -3.62 -21.47 -5.44
CA ALA A 350 -3.19 -22.25 -4.29
C ALA A 350 -3.35 -21.42 -3.01
N LEU A 351 -4.48 -21.62 -2.32
CA LEU A 351 -4.74 -21.03 -0.99
C LEU A 351 -3.91 -21.70 0.10
N THR A 352 -3.82 -21.06 1.26
CA THR A 352 -3.16 -21.57 2.48
C THR A 352 -1.65 -21.80 2.34
N LYS A 353 -1.04 -21.24 1.29
CA LYS A 353 0.37 -21.39 0.95
C LYS A 353 1.09 -20.06 1.16
N ARG A 354 1.86 -19.96 2.23
CA ARG A 354 2.69 -18.78 2.49
C ARG A 354 4.05 -18.96 1.86
N VAL A 355 4.45 -18.05 0.97
CA VAL A 355 5.84 -17.99 0.48
C VAL A 355 6.76 -17.54 1.62
N THR A 356 7.83 -18.29 1.85
CA THR A 356 8.80 -18.03 2.93
C THR A 356 10.18 -17.69 2.41
N ALA A 357 10.56 -18.18 1.22
CA ALA A 357 11.84 -17.89 0.62
C ALA A 357 11.76 -17.82 -0.91
N MET A 358 12.64 -17.03 -1.51
CA MET A 358 12.88 -17.00 -2.95
C MET A 358 14.37 -16.88 -3.24
N SER A 359 14.83 -17.61 -4.24
CA SER A 359 16.22 -17.53 -4.69
C SER A 359 16.36 -17.89 -6.16
N TYR A 360 17.36 -17.33 -6.85
CA TYR A 360 17.74 -17.87 -8.16
C TYR A 360 18.20 -19.31 -8.01
N LYS A 361 17.82 -20.17 -8.96
CA LYS A 361 18.27 -21.55 -9.03
C LYS A 361 19.80 -21.55 -9.15
N ASN A 362 20.45 -22.39 -8.35
CA ASN A 362 21.91 -22.45 -8.24
C ASN A 362 22.59 -21.17 -7.70
N TYR A 363 21.89 -20.29 -6.96
CA TYR A 363 22.51 -19.06 -6.43
C TYR A 363 23.74 -19.29 -5.52
N LYS A 364 23.90 -20.53 -5.02
CA LYS A 364 25.01 -21.01 -4.19
C LYS A 364 26.21 -21.52 -5.00
N SER A 365 26.07 -21.66 -6.32
CA SER A 365 27.10 -22.17 -7.24
C SER A 365 28.09 -21.07 -7.62
N LYS A 366 29.35 -21.43 -7.86
CA LYS A 366 30.36 -20.52 -8.44
C LYS A 366 30.01 -20.09 -9.88
N VAL A 367 29.15 -20.87 -10.55
CA VAL A 367 28.63 -20.59 -11.90
C VAL A 367 27.12 -20.42 -11.78
N MET A 368 26.66 -19.16 -11.78
CA MET A 368 25.25 -18.78 -11.65
C MET A 368 24.42 -19.12 -12.90
N PHE A 369 25.06 -19.01 -14.06
CA PHE A 369 24.46 -19.29 -15.36
C PHE A 369 25.32 -20.34 -16.04
N LYS A 370 24.84 -21.59 -16.11
CA LYS A 370 25.28 -22.49 -17.19
C LYS A 370 24.61 -22.02 -18.47
N ASP A 371 25.23 -22.28 -19.61
CA ASP A 371 24.95 -21.73 -20.95
C ASP A 371 23.48 -21.80 -21.45
N ASP A 372 22.55 -22.39 -20.70
CA ASP A 372 21.13 -22.56 -21.05
C ASP A 372 20.12 -22.03 -20.00
N ASN A 373 20.55 -21.41 -18.88
CA ASN A 373 19.64 -21.00 -17.80
C ASN A 373 19.32 -19.48 -17.87
N ILE A 374 18.06 -19.12 -18.10
CA ILE A 374 17.60 -17.71 -18.13
C ILE A 374 17.44 -17.06 -16.74
N GLY A 375 17.94 -17.70 -15.68
CA GLY A 375 17.82 -17.23 -14.30
C GLY A 375 16.50 -17.63 -13.65
N GLU A 376 16.15 -18.91 -13.70
CA GLU A 376 14.96 -19.44 -13.00
C GLU A 376 14.99 -19.12 -11.49
N ILE A 377 13.82 -18.90 -10.89
CA ILE A 377 13.64 -18.63 -9.45
C ILE A 377 12.98 -19.83 -8.78
N GLU A 378 13.56 -20.29 -7.68
CA GLU A 378 12.99 -21.24 -6.73
C GLU A 378 12.17 -20.47 -5.68
N VAL A 379 10.91 -20.86 -5.51
CA VAL A 379 9.98 -20.30 -4.51
C VAL A 379 9.62 -21.38 -3.51
N THR A 380 9.90 -21.12 -2.24
CA THR A 380 9.58 -22.03 -1.13
C THR A 380 8.30 -21.58 -0.44
N THR A 381 7.39 -22.52 -0.23
CA THR A 381 6.09 -22.32 0.41
C THR A 381 5.93 -23.20 1.64
N GLU A 382 5.18 -22.71 2.62
CA GLU A 382 4.76 -23.44 3.81
C GLU A 382 3.23 -23.43 3.93
N GLY A 383 2.66 -24.55 4.39
CA GLY A 383 1.23 -24.62 4.74
C GLY A 383 0.92 -23.89 6.05
N LEU A 384 -0.31 -23.39 6.20
CA LEU A 384 -0.78 -22.85 7.47
C LEU A 384 -1.02 -23.97 8.50
N GLY A 385 -0.59 -23.77 9.75
CA GLY A 385 -0.88 -24.69 10.87
C GLY A 385 0.29 -25.57 11.34
N GLY A 386 1.53 -25.29 10.91
CA GLY A 386 2.71 -26.01 11.40
C GLY A 386 2.96 -27.35 10.70
N GLU A 387 2.30 -27.63 9.57
CA GLU A 387 2.75 -28.68 8.66
C GLU A 387 4.16 -28.32 8.17
N THR A 388 5.15 -29.08 8.61
CA THR A 388 6.58 -28.90 8.28
C THR A 388 6.94 -29.21 6.82
N ASN A 389 5.95 -29.44 5.96
CA ASN A 389 6.17 -29.79 4.56
C ASN A 389 6.39 -28.52 3.74
N GLN A 390 7.62 -28.03 3.76
CA GLN A 390 8.09 -27.04 2.80
C GLN A 390 8.01 -27.63 1.39
N ASN A 391 7.47 -26.86 0.45
CA ASN A 391 7.51 -27.20 -0.97
C ASN A 391 8.23 -26.11 -1.75
N THR A 392 9.18 -26.52 -2.59
CA THR A 392 9.96 -25.61 -3.44
C THR A 392 9.67 -25.92 -4.90
N ASN A 393 9.17 -24.91 -5.61
CA ASN A 393 8.88 -24.98 -7.04
C ASN A 393 9.76 -23.98 -7.80
N THR A 394 10.15 -24.35 -9.02
CA THR A 394 10.94 -23.49 -9.92
C THR A 394 10.05 -22.81 -10.96
N TYR A 395 10.35 -21.54 -11.27
CA TYR A 395 9.64 -20.67 -12.21
C TYR A 395 10.63 -19.84 -13.04
N HIS A 396 10.25 -19.42 -14.24
CA HIS A 396 11.04 -18.51 -15.05
C HIS A 396 10.96 -17.07 -14.55
N ALA A 397 9.80 -16.67 -14.00
CA ALA A 397 9.61 -15.37 -13.37
C ALA A 397 8.65 -15.44 -12.19
N VAL A 398 8.76 -14.46 -11.29
CA VAL A 398 7.91 -14.30 -10.12
C VAL A 398 7.36 -12.88 -10.06
N PHE A 399 6.05 -12.78 -10.01
CA PHE A 399 5.31 -11.54 -9.76
C PHE A 399 4.91 -11.49 -8.30
N ASN A 400 5.56 -10.64 -7.52
CA ASN A 400 5.32 -10.54 -6.09
C ASN A 400 4.36 -9.40 -5.79
N SER A 401 3.11 -9.75 -5.47
CA SER A 401 2.04 -8.79 -5.10
C SER A 401 1.82 -8.67 -3.58
N ALA A 402 2.65 -9.34 -2.78
CA ALA A 402 2.60 -9.21 -1.33
C ALA A 402 2.94 -7.76 -0.92
N PRO A 403 2.20 -7.15 0.02
CA PRO A 403 2.59 -5.87 0.60
C PRO A 403 4.03 -5.89 1.11
N LEU A 404 4.72 -4.75 1.02
CA LEU A 404 6.17 -4.70 1.26
C LEU A 404 6.56 -5.18 2.66
N GLY A 405 5.75 -4.87 3.69
CA GLY A 405 5.97 -5.38 5.04
C GLY A 405 5.82 -6.91 5.17
N ALA A 406 4.95 -7.54 4.36
CA ALA A 406 4.86 -8.99 4.28
C ALA A 406 6.03 -9.59 3.50
N MET A 407 6.42 -8.96 2.39
CA MET A 407 7.57 -9.32 1.58
C MET A 407 8.88 -9.26 2.37
N GLN A 408 9.05 -8.26 3.25
CA GLN A 408 10.24 -8.09 4.08
C GLN A 408 10.54 -9.31 4.97
N ARG A 409 9.53 -10.12 5.30
CA ARG A 409 9.69 -11.33 6.13
C ARG A 409 10.09 -12.58 5.35
N MET A 410 10.17 -12.49 4.02
CA MET A 410 10.64 -13.58 3.18
C MET A 410 12.18 -13.61 3.18
N HIS A 411 12.76 -14.80 3.07
CA HIS A 411 14.20 -14.97 2.85
C HIS A 411 14.50 -14.69 1.37
N LEU A 412 15.08 -13.53 1.07
CA LEU A 412 15.32 -13.01 -0.28
C LEU A 412 16.81 -12.89 -0.64
N GLU A 413 17.69 -13.43 0.18
CA GLU A 413 19.14 -13.33 0.02
C GLU A 413 19.59 -13.94 -1.31
N GLY A 414 18.99 -15.07 -1.70
CA GLY A 414 19.30 -15.74 -2.96
C GLY A 414 18.80 -15.05 -4.22
N LEU A 415 18.04 -13.94 -4.09
CA LEU A 415 17.70 -13.07 -5.22
C LEU A 415 18.75 -11.99 -5.49
N ASN A 416 19.75 -11.81 -4.60
CA ASN A 416 20.78 -10.78 -4.72
C ASN A 416 20.22 -9.36 -4.98
N LEU A 417 19.08 -9.03 -4.35
CA LEU A 417 18.44 -7.72 -4.51
C LEU A 417 19.40 -6.59 -4.15
N SER A 418 19.39 -5.51 -4.94
CA SER A 418 20.21 -4.33 -4.69
C SER A 418 19.87 -3.68 -3.35
N TRP A 419 20.80 -2.88 -2.82
CA TRP A 419 20.56 -2.11 -1.60
C TRP A 419 19.31 -1.23 -1.73
N GLY A 420 19.13 -0.56 -2.88
CA GLY A 420 17.97 0.29 -3.13
C GLY A 420 16.64 -0.48 -3.08
N VAL A 421 16.57 -1.69 -3.63
CA VAL A 421 15.38 -2.56 -3.55
C VAL A 421 15.11 -2.97 -2.10
N LYS A 422 16.14 -3.44 -1.39
CA LYS A 422 16.02 -3.85 0.02
C LYS A 422 15.62 -2.69 0.93
N GLN A 423 16.15 -1.49 0.66
CA GLN A 423 15.78 -0.25 1.34
C GLN A 423 14.33 0.13 1.02
N GLY A 424 13.91 0.06 -0.24
CA GLY A 424 12.53 0.29 -0.65
C GLY A 424 11.55 -0.62 0.10
N ILE A 425 11.81 -1.93 0.10
CA ILE A 425 10.97 -2.93 0.81
C ILE A 425 10.82 -2.59 2.31
N ARG A 426 11.88 -2.13 2.98
CA ARG A 426 11.86 -1.87 4.43
C ARG A 426 11.42 -0.46 4.81
N SER A 427 11.58 0.53 3.93
CA SER A 427 11.50 1.95 4.33
C SER A 427 10.40 2.75 3.65
N LEU A 428 9.82 2.26 2.55
CA LEU A 428 8.66 2.91 1.94
C LEU A 428 7.49 2.94 2.94
N GLY A 429 6.89 4.11 3.10
CA GLY A 429 5.88 4.37 4.11
C GLY A 429 4.58 3.59 3.86
N TYR A 430 3.93 3.17 4.95
CA TYR A 430 2.60 2.57 4.95
C TYR A 430 1.72 3.27 5.98
N GLY A 431 0.49 3.60 5.59
CA GLY A 431 -0.53 4.12 6.49
C GLY A 431 -1.18 3.02 7.33
N SER A 432 -1.57 3.37 8.56
CA SER A 432 -2.48 2.57 9.38
C SER A 432 -3.92 2.95 9.09
N SER A 433 -4.82 1.98 9.12
CA SER A 433 -6.26 2.22 9.02
C SER A 433 -7.06 1.16 9.77
N CYS A 434 -8.08 1.62 10.49
CA CYS A 434 -9.05 0.77 11.17
C CYS A 434 -10.46 1.08 10.69
N LYS A 435 -11.30 0.05 10.63
CA LYS A 435 -12.75 0.21 10.42
C LYS A 435 -13.53 -0.59 11.43
N VAL A 436 -14.70 -0.08 11.81
CA VAL A 436 -15.67 -0.81 12.63
C VAL A 436 -17.05 -0.72 11.98
N GLY A 437 -17.55 -1.86 11.51
CA GLY A 437 -18.94 -2.02 11.10
C GLY A 437 -19.77 -2.55 12.27
N VAL A 438 -20.97 -2.02 12.47
CA VAL A 438 -21.91 -2.48 13.51
C VAL A 438 -23.24 -2.85 12.88
N LEU A 439 -23.76 -4.01 13.24
CA LEU A 439 -25.13 -4.41 12.96
C LEU A 439 -26.06 -3.88 14.06
N PHE A 440 -27.07 -3.12 13.66
CA PHE A 440 -28.14 -2.65 14.53
C PHE A 440 -29.46 -3.37 14.25
N GLU A 441 -30.36 -3.44 15.23
CA GLU A 441 -31.74 -3.95 15.10
C GLU A 441 -32.60 -3.04 14.21
N THR A 442 -32.40 -1.72 14.30
CA THR A 442 -33.08 -0.72 13.46
C THR A 442 -32.09 0.28 12.91
N GLN A 443 -32.45 0.93 11.80
CA GLN A 443 -31.64 1.98 11.19
C GLN A 443 -31.88 3.33 11.85
N TRP A 444 -31.56 3.42 13.15
CA TRP A 444 -31.86 4.57 14.01
C TRP A 444 -31.38 5.92 13.47
N TRP A 445 -30.33 5.95 12.63
CA TRP A 445 -29.84 7.18 11.98
C TRP A 445 -30.80 7.74 10.91
N ARG A 446 -31.69 6.90 10.37
CA ARG A 446 -32.74 7.25 9.40
C ARG A 446 -34.10 7.55 10.04
N ASP A 447 -34.24 7.32 11.35
CA ASP A 447 -35.52 7.41 12.04
C ASP A 447 -35.93 8.87 12.34
N VAL A 448 -36.73 9.45 11.46
CA VAL A 448 -37.24 10.83 11.61
C VAL A 448 -38.22 10.97 12.78
N GLU A 449 -39.00 9.94 13.08
CA GLU A 449 -40.06 10.02 14.09
C GLU A 449 -39.48 10.10 15.50
N HIS A 450 -38.43 9.32 15.77
CA HIS A 450 -37.91 9.15 17.13
C HIS A 450 -36.51 9.73 17.35
N THR A 451 -35.55 9.59 16.41
CA THR A 451 -34.21 10.20 16.59
C THR A 451 -34.09 11.56 15.95
N LYS A 452 -35.00 11.87 15.02
CA LYS A 452 -34.98 13.12 14.27
C LYS A 452 -33.64 13.28 13.50
N LEU A 453 -33.07 12.13 13.08
CA LEU A 453 -31.95 11.94 12.15
C LEU A 453 -32.18 12.47 10.75
N ASN A 454 -33.05 11.75 10.06
CA ASN A 454 -33.26 11.85 8.62
C ASN A 454 -31.97 11.75 7.77
N ILE A 455 -31.02 10.89 8.15
CA ILE A 455 -29.79 10.66 7.38
C ILE A 455 -30.04 9.56 6.34
N CYS A 456 -30.70 9.94 5.24
CA CYS A 456 -31.24 9.03 4.23
C CYS A 456 -30.51 9.05 2.88
N GLU A 457 -29.44 9.83 2.74
CA GLU A 457 -28.70 10.02 1.48
C GLU A 457 -27.22 9.63 1.60
N GLY A 458 -26.90 8.59 2.39
CA GLY A 458 -25.51 8.19 2.64
C GLY A 458 -24.70 9.32 3.29
N GLY A 459 -23.46 9.52 2.84
CA GLY A 459 -22.57 10.59 3.34
C GLY A 459 -21.69 10.18 4.52
N VAL A 460 -21.03 11.18 5.11
CA VAL A 460 -20.10 11.01 6.22
C VAL A 460 -20.28 12.09 7.26
N SER A 461 -20.28 11.68 8.51
CA SER A 461 -20.20 12.56 9.67
C SER A 461 -18.79 12.52 10.24
N LYS A 462 -18.21 13.69 10.53
CA LYS A 462 -16.83 13.82 11.00
C LYS A 462 -16.76 14.36 12.42
N THR A 463 -15.75 13.93 13.17
CA THR A 463 -15.51 14.39 14.54
C THR A 463 -14.04 14.31 14.94
N ASP A 464 -13.65 15.10 15.95
CA ASP A 464 -12.38 14.97 16.67
C ASP A 464 -12.40 13.87 17.74
N ARG A 465 -13.56 13.25 18.00
CA ARG A 465 -13.68 12.09 18.89
C ARG A 465 -13.04 10.82 18.30
N PRO A 466 -12.68 9.83 19.14
CA PRO A 466 -12.01 8.60 18.71
C PRO A 466 -12.55 7.90 17.45
N ILE A 467 -13.86 7.91 17.21
CA ILE A 467 -14.45 7.28 16.01
C ILE A 467 -14.10 7.98 14.67
N ARG A 468 -13.70 9.26 14.73
CA ARG A 468 -13.36 10.20 13.63
C ARG A 468 -14.37 10.34 12.50
N CYS A 469 -14.68 9.27 11.77
CA CYS A 469 -15.62 9.26 10.66
C CYS A 469 -16.69 8.19 10.85
N CYS A 470 -17.95 8.59 10.85
CA CYS A 470 -19.11 7.70 10.75
C CYS A 470 -19.66 7.79 9.32
N VAL A 471 -19.62 6.69 8.56
CA VAL A 471 -19.97 6.64 7.15
C VAL A 471 -21.31 5.91 6.98
N TYR A 472 -22.31 6.62 6.48
CA TYR A 472 -23.64 6.05 6.25
C TYR A 472 -23.66 5.32 4.91
N PRO A 473 -24.04 4.03 4.87
CA PRO A 473 -23.98 3.27 3.63
C PRO A 473 -24.92 3.80 2.55
N SER A 474 -24.45 3.79 1.31
CA SER A 474 -25.26 4.16 0.15
C SER A 474 -26.16 3.03 -0.36
N TYR A 475 -25.91 1.79 0.07
CA TYR A 475 -26.61 0.59 -0.41
C TYR A 475 -27.83 0.19 0.43
N ASN A 476 -28.02 0.74 1.63
CA ASN A 476 -29.14 0.42 2.52
C ASN A 476 -30.17 1.55 2.66
N ILE A 477 -30.06 2.60 1.84
CA ILE A 477 -30.93 3.79 1.94
C ILE A 477 -32.40 3.54 1.56
N ASP A 478 -32.68 2.47 0.82
CA ASP A 478 -34.03 2.05 0.43
C ASP A 478 -34.57 0.91 1.34
N ASP A 479 -33.81 0.49 2.35
CA ASP A 479 -34.25 -0.54 3.29
C ASP A 479 -35.32 0.03 4.23
N PRO A 480 -36.25 -0.81 4.75
CA PRO A 480 -37.18 -0.35 5.77
C PRO A 480 -36.42 0.03 7.06
N VAL A 481 -36.75 1.20 7.63
CA VAL A 481 -36.04 1.79 8.77
C VAL A 481 -36.16 0.94 10.04
N ASP A 482 -37.26 0.20 10.19
CA ASP A 482 -37.57 -0.69 11.32
C ASP A 482 -36.88 -2.06 11.23
N LYS A 483 -36.02 -2.28 10.23
CA LYS A 483 -35.30 -3.53 10.01
C LYS A 483 -33.82 -3.39 10.36
N PRO A 484 -33.13 -4.53 10.55
CA PRO A 484 -31.70 -4.51 10.80
C PRO A 484 -30.93 -3.75 9.71
N GLY A 485 -29.85 -3.11 10.11
CA GLY A 485 -28.98 -2.39 9.19
C GLY A 485 -27.58 -2.27 9.72
N VAL A 486 -26.62 -2.25 8.79
CA VAL A 486 -25.21 -2.07 9.11
C VAL A 486 -24.83 -0.60 8.96
N LEU A 487 -24.00 -0.10 9.87
CA LEU A 487 -23.40 1.23 9.80
C LEU A 487 -21.89 1.11 9.99
N LEU A 488 -21.11 1.82 9.17
CA LEU A 488 -19.67 1.97 9.37
C LEU A 488 -19.46 3.11 10.37
N VAL A 489 -19.40 2.76 11.65
CA VAL A 489 -19.45 3.72 12.77
C VAL A 489 -18.13 4.42 13.04
N SER A 490 -17.02 3.83 12.57
CA SER A 490 -15.67 4.35 12.74
C SER A 490 -14.83 3.95 11.53
N TYR A 491 -14.25 4.95 10.87
CA TYR A 491 -13.22 4.79 9.84
C TYR A 491 -12.08 5.76 10.15
N THR A 492 -10.95 5.20 10.57
CA THR A 492 -9.81 5.98 11.06
C THR A 492 -8.54 5.68 10.28
N TRP A 493 -7.61 6.62 10.33
CA TRP A 493 -6.29 6.51 9.71
C TRP A 493 -5.18 7.06 10.61
N SER A 494 -3.93 6.75 10.25
CA SER A 494 -2.72 7.25 10.91
C SER A 494 -2.75 7.02 12.43
N GLN A 495 -2.43 8.02 13.24
CA GLN A 495 -2.37 7.91 14.69
C GLN A 495 -3.71 7.49 15.32
N GLU A 496 -4.83 7.91 14.74
CA GLU A 496 -6.15 7.52 15.25
C GLU A 496 -6.48 6.05 14.97
N ALA A 497 -6.02 5.52 13.84
CA ALA A 497 -6.10 4.08 13.58
C ALA A 497 -5.25 3.29 14.58
N ILE A 498 -4.05 3.75 14.92
CA ILE A 498 -3.21 3.08 15.93
C ILE A 498 -3.90 3.06 17.30
N ARG A 499 -4.53 4.18 17.69
CA ARG A 499 -5.28 4.30 18.95
C ARG A 499 -6.50 3.38 18.95
N MET A 500 -7.31 3.43 17.88
CA MET A 500 -8.48 2.57 17.72
C MET A 500 -8.09 1.09 17.71
N GLY A 501 -7.04 0.73 16.96
CA GLY A 501 -6.51 -0.64 16.86
C GLY A 501 -6.09 -1.23 18.21
N SER A 502 -5.70 -0.41 19.18
CA SER A 502 -5.39 -0.89 20.54
C SER A 502 -6.59 -1.52 21.26
N LEU A 503 -7.82 -1.17 20.85
CA LEU A 503 -9.08 -1.72 21.34
C LEU A 503 -9.60 -2.89 20.46
N ILE A 504 -9.04 -3.07 19.26
CA ILE A 504 -9.41 -4.16 18.33
C ILE A 504 -8.59 -5.41 18.67
N LYS A 505 -8.96 -6.07 19.76
CA LYS A 505 -8.39 -7.35 20.18
C LYS A 505 -9.50 -8.39 20.26
N ASN A 506 -9.73 -9.08 19.14
CA ASN A 506 -10.85 -10.02 19.00
C ASN A 506 -10.82 -11.20 19.99
N ASP A 507 -9.67 -11.45 20.64
CA ASP A 507 -9.46 -12.47 21.66
C ASP A 507 -9.53 -11.96 23.11
N ASP A 508 -9.66 -10.65 23.34
CA ASP A 508 -9.80 -10.03 24.66
C ASP A 508 -11.21 -9.43 24.84
N PRO A 509 -12.10 -10.10 25.60
CA PRO A 509 -13.45 -9.61 25.85
C PRO A 509 -13.53 -8.22 26.49
N LYS A 510 -12.51 -7.81 27.27
CA LYS A 510 -12.50 -6.48 27.92
C LYS A 510 -12.24 -5.39 26.90
N ALA A 511 -11.28 -5.60 25.99
CA ALA A 511 -10.98 -4.68 24.91
C ALA A 511 -12.19 -4.52 23.98
N GLY A 512 -12.88 -5.62 23.66
CA GLY A 512 -14.11 -5.59 22.87
C GLY A 512 -15.25 -4.81 23.53
N GLU A 513 -15.40 -4.90 24.85
CA GLU A 513 -16.39 -4.12 25.60
C GLU A 513 -16.02 -2.62 25.66
N GLU A 514 -14.74 -2.28 25.86
CA GLU A 514 -14.28 -0.88 25.84
C GLU A 514 -14.47 -0.24 24.45
N LEU A 515 -14.18 -0.98 23.38
CA LEU A 515 -14.46 -0.55 22.01
C LEU A 515 -15.96 -0.27 21.81
N LYS A 516 -16.82 -1.20 22.23
CA LYS A 516 -18.28 -1.05 22.15
C LYS A 516 -18.76 0.19 22.91
N GLN A 517 -18.29 0.40 24.14
CA GLN A 517 -18.67 1.56 24.95
C GLN A 517 -18.22 2.89 24.33
N THR A 518 -17.00 2.93 23.78
CA THR A 518 -16.45 4.09 23.07
C THR A 518 -17.32 4.43 21.85
N ILE A 519 -17.64 3.43 21.02
CA ILE A 519 -18.49 3.58 19.84
C ILE A 519 -19.87 4.13 20.22
N ILE A 520 -20.55 3.50 21.17
CA ILE A 520 -21.90 3.90 21.58
C ILE A 520 -21.89 5.34 22.11
N HIS A 521 -20.90 5.68 22.94
CA HIS A 521 -20.75 7.02 23.50
C HIS A 521 -20.54 8.07 22.39
N ASP A 522 -19.59 7.85 21.51
CA ASP A 522 -19.23 8.83 20.49
C ASP A 522 -20.30 8.96 19.41
N LEU A 523 -20.97 7.87 19.03
CA LEU A 523 -22.15 7.94 18.17
C LEU A 523 -23.25 8.79 18.83
N ALA A 524 -23.59 8.54 20.09
CA ALA A 524 -24.60 9.34 20.78
C ALA A 524 -24.19 10.82 20.90
N ARG A 525 -22.91 11.13 21.16
CA ARG A 525 -22.41 12.52 21.19
C ARG A 525 -22.50 13.18 19.82
N LEU A 526 -22.06 12.51 18.76
CA LEU A 526 -22.08 13.02 17.39
C LEU A 526 -23.51 13.29 16.91
N HIS A 527 -24.46 12.45 17.30
CA HIS A 527 -25.82 12.44 16.77
C HIS A 527 -26.86 13.13 17.67
N ALA A 528 -26.56 13.48 18.93
CA ALA A 528 -27.55 14.18 19.76
C ALA A 528 -27.86 15.57 19.17
N ILE A 529 -29.02 15.78 18.56
CA ILE A 529 -29.37 17.10 18.03
C ILE A 529 -30.05 17.87 19.15
N LYS A 530 -29.63 19.12 19.43
CA LYS A 530 -30.28 20.01 20.41
C LYS A 530 -31.63 20.50 19.86
N LEU A 531 -32.63 19.62 19.76
CA LEU A 531 -33.87 19.90 19.03
C LEU A 531 -34.81 20.85 19.79
N ASN A 532 -34.74 20.87 21.12
CA ASN A 532 -35.76 21.52 21.95
C ASN A 532 -35.28 22.68 22.82
N GLY A 533 -33.99 23.08 22.73
CA GLY A 533 -33.41 24.05 23.68
C GLY A 533 -33.41 23.59 25.15
N GLN A 534 -33.86 22.36 25.41
CA GLN A 534 -33.78 21.67 26.68
C GLN A 534 -32.49 20.87 26.75
N ASP A 535 -31.97 20.74 27.97
CA ASP A 535 -30.70 20.11 28.35
C ASP A 535 -30.05 19.21 27.28
N PRO A 536 -28.91 19.61 26.67
CA PRO A 536 -28.16 18.82 25.69
C PRO A 536 -27.76 17.42 26.18
N ASP A 537 -27.74 17.20 27.49
CA ASP A 537 -27.46 15.89 28.07
C ASP A 537 -28.68 14.96 28.01
N ALA A 538 -29.90 15.46 27.82
CA ALA A 538 -31.11 14.63 27.65
C ALA A 538 -31.09 13.89 26.30
N ASP A 539 -30.89 14.60 25.19
CA ASP A 539 -30.82 14.01 23.84
C ASP A 539 -29.68 12.98 23.75
N PHE A 540 -28.54 13.29 24.38
CA PHE A 540 -27.41 12.37 24.47
C PHE A 540 -27.77 11.09 25.25
N LYS A 541 -28.41 11.20 26.41
CA LYS A 541 -28.80 10.03 27.22
C LYS A 541 -29.79 9.14 26.47
N GLU A 542 -30.82 9.74 25.86
CA GLU A 542 -31.83 9.01 25.10
C GLU A 542 -31.21 8.28 23.90
N LEU A 543 -30.40 8.96 23.09
CA LEU A 543 -29.72 8.31 21.96
C LEU A 543 -28.75 7.24 22.43
N LYS A 544 -28.00 7.46 23.52
CA LYS A 544 -27.09 6.46 24.06
C LYS A 544 -27.84 5.19 24.47
N GLU A 545 -28.96 5.32 25.17
CA GLU A 545 -29.81 4.18 25.56
C GLU A 545 -30.38 3.46 24.34
N ARG A 546 -30.87 4.20 23.35
CA ARG A 546 -31.37 3.63 22.10
C ARG A 546 -30.29 2.89 21.33
N ILE A 547 -29.15 3.53 21.06
CA ILE A 547 -28.03 2.92 20.33
C ILE A 547 -27.55 1.67 21.07
N SER A 548 -27.47 1.72 22.41
CA SER A 548 -27.09 0.56 23.23
C SER A 548 -28.05 -0.61 23.08
N ARG A 549 -29.36 -0.34 23.07
CA ARG A 549 -30.41 -1.36 22.91
C ARG A 549 -30.42 -1.95 21.51
N ASP A 550 -30.25 -1.12 20.48
CA ASP A 550 -30.31 -1.55 19.09
C ASP A 550 -29.00 -2.24 18.64
N TYR A 551 -27.90 -2.09 19.38
CA TYR A 551 -26.60 -2.70 19.07
C TYR A 551 -26.65 -4.23 19.17
N LYS A 552 -26.45 -4.93 18.04
CA LYS A 552 -26.38 -6.41 18.03
C LYS A 552 -24.95 -6.91 18.14
N GLU A 553 -24.15 -6.61 17.14
CA GLU A 553 -22.79 -7.10 17.00
C GLU A 553 -21.95 -6.14 16.16
N HIS A 554 -20.63 -6.28 16.24
CA HIS A 554 -19.71 -5.52 15.42
C HIS A 554 -18.63 -6.40 14.84
N PHE A 555 -18.04 -5.93 13.75
CA PHE A 555 -16.79 -6.45 13.22
C PHE A 555 -15.82 -5.29 13.03
N ALA A 556 -14.74 -5.32 13.81
CA ALA A 556 -13.68 -4.32 13.79
C ALA A 556 -12.42 -4.93 13.16
N TYR A 557 -11.71 -4.14 12.37
CA TYR A 557 -10.49 -4.60 11.69
C TYR A 557 -9.41 -3.54 11.72
N ASP A 558 -8.21 -3.94 12.14
CA ASP A 558 -6.97 -3.16 12.04
C ASP A 558 -6.07 -3.79 10.97
N TRP A 559 -5.88 -3.08 9.85
CA TRP A 559 -5.00 -3.53 8.78
C TRP A 559 -3.52 -3.60 9.17
N SER A 560 -3.10 -2.90 10.22
CA SER A 560 -1.74 -2.97 10.76
C SER A 560 -1.48 -4.25 11.58
N GLN A 561 -2.51 -4.85 12.18
CA GLN A 561 -2.39 -6.14 12.90
C GLN A 561 -2.52 -7.36 11.98
N ASP A 562 -3.03 -7.15 10.77
CA ASP A 562 -3.19 -8.21 9.79
C ASP A 562 -1.82 -8.66 9.24
N PRO A 563 -1.36 -9.90 9.52
CA PRO A 563 -0.04 -10.34 9.12
C PRO A 563 0.11 -10.42 7.60
N HIS A 564 -0.98 -10.56 6.84
CA HIS A 564 -0.92 -10.66 5.38
C HIS A 564 -0.86 -9.29 4.69
N ALA A 565 -1.29 -8.23 5.39
CA ALA A 565 -1.27 -6.87 4.89
C ALA A 565 -0.11 -6.03 5.44
N ALA A 566 0.19 -6.17 6.74
CA ALA A 566 1.23 -5.46 7.47
C ALA A 566 1.14 -3.92 7.32
N GLY A 567 -0.09 -3.39 7.31
CA GLY A 567 -0.40 -2.00 6.99
C GLY A 567 -1.63 -1.90 6.08
N ALA A 568 -2.28 -0.74 6.05
CA ALA A 568 -3.47 -0.54 5.21
C ALA A 568 -3.09 -0.37 3.74
N PHE A 569 -2.16 0.55 3.46
CA PHE A 569 -1.73 0.89 2.11
C PHE A 569 -0.44 1.70 2.15
N ALA A 570 0.27 1.75 1.02
CA ALA A 570 1.40 2.66 0.87
C ALA A 570 0.95 4.09 1.12
N TYR A 571 1.76 4.82 1.89
CA TYR A 571 1.59 6.24 2.12
C TYR A 571 2.97 6.79 2.45
N PHE A 572 3.62 7.32 1.42
CA PHE A 572 5.03 7.61 1.38
C PHE A 572 5.37 8.88 2.14
N GLY A 573 6.52 8.82 2.79
CA GLY A 573 7.14 10.00 3.38
C GLY A 573 7.76 10.91 2.31
N PRO A 574 8.27 12.08 2.72
CA PRO A 574 8.94 12.99 1.81
C PRO A 574 10.14 12.32 1.12
N SER A 575 10.36 12.66 -0.14
CA SER A 575 11.40 12.16 -1.05
C SER A 575 11.28 10.68 -1.45
N GLN A 576 10.29 9.94 -0.97
CA GLN A 576 10.25 8.50 -1.21
C GLN A 576 9.83 8.15 -2.65
N PHE A 577 8.97 8.93 -3.30
CA PHE A 577 8.68 8.71 -4.73
C PHE A 577 9.89 9.00 -5.63
N GLN A 578 10.71 10.00 -5.29
CA GLN A 578 11.91 10.31 -6.05
C GLN A 578 13.05 9.32 -5.78
N GLN A 579 13.27 8.95 -4.52
CA GLN A 579 14.49 8.25 -4.10
C GLN A 579 14.33 6.73 -3.98
N LEU A 580 13.16 6.23 -3.56
CA LEU A 580 12.96 4.81 -3.22
C LEU A 580 12.03 4.08 -4.19
N TYR A 581 10.92 4.71 -4.58
CA TYR A 581 9.95 4.15 -5.52
C TYR A 581 10.53 3.60 -6.82
N PRO A 582 11.53 4.25 -7.47
CA PRO A 582 12.09 3.72 -8.70
C PRO A 582 12.82 2.39 -8.50
N TRP A 583 13.31 2.09 -7.29
CA TRP A 583 13.97 0.81 -7.01
C TRP A 583 13.00 -0.35 -6.96
N ILE A 584 11.77 -0.15 -6.49
CA ILE A 584 10.77 -1.22 -6.43
C ILE A 584 9.95 -1.35 -7.72
N THR A 585 9.95 -0.31 -8.56
CA THR A 585 9.21 -0.30 -9.83
C THR A 585 10.08 -0.64 -11.04
N ARG A 586 11.40 -0.72 -10.90
CA ARG A 586 12.30 -1.21 -11.94
C ARG A 586 12.71 -2.65 -11.63
N SER A 587 12.40 -3.58 -12.54
CA SER A 587 12.97 -4.94 -12.43
C SER A 587 14.43 -4.97 -12.88
N GLY A 588 14.87 -4.04 -13.74
CA GLY A 588 16.23 -4.03 -14.28
C GLY A 588 16.59 -5.30 -15.07
N GLY A 589 15.59 -5.98 -15.63
CA GLY A 589 15.75 -7.30 -16.27
C GLY A 589 15.75 -8.49 -15.31
N SER A 590 15.55 -8.26 -14.00
CA SER A 590 15.34 -9.31 -13.01
C SER A 590 14.06 -10.11 -13.28
N ASN A 591 14.11 -11.41 -12.98
CA ASN A 591 12.95 -12.30 -13.04
C ASN A 591 12.04 -12.20 -11.79
N HIS A 592 12.43 -11.41 -10.79
CA HIS A 592 11.59 -11.04 -9.65
C HIS A 592 11.03 -9.63 -9.87
N ILE A 593 9.70 -9.54 -10.01
CA ILE A 593 8.97 -8.33 -10.36
C ILE A 593 8.02 -8.00 -9.21
N ILE A 594 8.21 -6.84 -8.58
CA ILE A 594 7.32 -6.36 -7.52
C ILE A 594 6.12 -5.66 -8.17
N ILE A 595 4.91 -6.03 -7.78
CA ILE A 595 3.64 -5.44 -8.22
C ILE A 595 2.73 -5.17 -7.00
N GLY A 596 1.60 -4.51 -7.20
CA GLY A 596 0.71 -4.07 -6.13
C GLY A 596 0.69 -2.54 -6.00
N GLU A 597 -0.29 -2.02 -5.27
CA GLU A 597 -0.53 -0.57 -5.19
C GLU A 597 0.71 0.22 -4.75
N ALA A 598 1.51 -0.26 -3.79
CA ALA A 598 2.76 0.38 -3.37
C ALA A 598 3.83 0.52 -4.46
N ALA A 599 3.69 -0.22 -5.57
CA ALA A 599 4.55 -0.18 -6.74
C ALA A 599 3.83 0.51 -7.92
N SER A 600 3.02 1.52 -7.62
CA SER A 600 2.29 2.40 -8.54
C SER A 600 2.27 3.85 -8.05
N ALA A 601 1.81 4.80 -8.87
CA ALA A 601 1.59 6.19 -8.46
C ALA A 601 0.23 6.43 -7.75
N HIS A 602 -0.64 5.42 -7.69
CA HIS A 602 -2.01 5.55 -7.16
C HIS A 602 -2.18 4.64 -5.95
N HIS A 603 -1.54 5.02 -4.85
CA HIS A 603 -1.60 4.29 -3.59
C HIS A 603 -3.02 4.24 -3.02
N ALA A 604 -3.29 3.25 -2.16
CA ALA A 604 -4.60 3.03 -1.50
C ALA A 604 -5.79 2.72 -2.42
N TRP A 605 -5.64 2.76 -3.74
CA TRP A 605 -6.69 2.48 -4.71
C TRP A 605 -6.47 1.18 -5.49
N VAL A 606 -7.57 0.58 -5.96
CA VAL A 606 -7.52 -0.62 -6.81
C VAL A 606 -6.75 -0.32 -8.10
N VAL A 607 -6.90 0.88 -8.67
CA VAL A 607 -6.23 1.24 -9.92
C VAL A 607 -4.72 1.10 -9.83
N GLY A 608 -4.10 1.48 -8.71
CA GLY A 608 -2.66 1.30 -8.50
C GLY A 608 -2.21 -0.17 -8.57
N SER A 609 -3.04 -1.08 -8.06
CA SER A 609 -2.79 -2.52 -8.19
C SER A 609 -2.88 -3.01 -9.64
N LEU A 610 -3.80 -2.44 -10.44
CA LEU A 610 -3.95 -2.80 -11.85
C LEU A 610 -2.83 -2.20 -12.72
N GLU A 611 -2.49 -0.93 -12.53
CA GLU A 611 -1.41 -0.23 -13.24
C GLU A 611 -0.06 -0.90 -12.98
N SER A 612 0.23 -1.26 -11.73
CA SER A 612 1.47 -1.98 -11.39
C SER A 612 1.55 -3.38 -12.00
N ALA A 613 0.43 -4.08 -12.16
CA ALA A 613 0.37 -5.37 -12.84
C ALA A 613 0.63 -5.23 -14.35
N VAL A 614 0.05 -4.22 -15.01
CA VAL A 614 0.33 -3.90 -16.42
C VAL A 614 1.80 -3.57 -16.63
N ARG A 615 2.37 -2.70 -15.79
CA ARG A 615 3.82 -2.41 -15.79
C ARG A 615 4.64 -3.69 -15.63
N GLY A 616 4.32 -4.51 -14.63
CA GLY A 616 5.07 -5.72 -14.34
C GLY A 616 5.06 -6.69 -15.51
N VAL A 617 3.90 -6.89 -16.15
CA VAL A 617 3.80 -7.79 -17.32
C VAL A 617 4.60 -7.23 -18.48
N TYR A 618 4.52 -5.93 -18.77
CA TYR A 618 5.37 -5.31 -19.77
C TYR A 618 6.87 -5.52 -19.50
N GLN A 619 7.32 -5.33 -18.25
CA GLN A 619 8.72 -5.56 -17.87
C GLN A 619 9.16 -7.01 -18.10
N PHE A 620 8.29 -7.98 -17.80
CA PHE A 620 8.52 -9.39 -18.11
C PHE A 620 8.64 -9.63 -19.62
N LEU A 621 7.69 -9.12 -20.40
CA LEU A 621 7.69 -9.29 -21.86
C LEU A 621 8.94 -8.67 -22.50
N ALA A 622 9.31 -7.46 -22.08
CA ALA A 622 10.48 -6.75 -22.58
C ALA A 622 11.79 -7.50 -22.26
N SER A 623 11.93 -8.04 -21.04
CA SER A 623 13.14 -8.80 -20.68
C SER A 623 13.21 -10.20 -21.30
N HIS A 624 12.06 -10.78 -21.68
CA HIS A 624 11.98 -12.14 -22.22
C HIS A 624 11.76 -12.20 -23.74
N GLY A 625 11.60 -11.06 -24.43
CA GLY A 625 11.36 -11.02 -25.87
C GLY A 625 12.46 -11.65 -26.72
N GLN A 626 13.71 -11.63 -26.23
CA GLN A 626 14.83 -12.32 -26.89
C GLN A 626 14.75 -13.86 -26.81
N TYR A 627 13.98 -14.40 -25.87
CA TYR A 627 13.78 -15.84 -25.68
C TYR A 627 12.46 -16.33 -26.27
N ASN A 628 11.54 -15.42 -26.64
CA ASN A 628 10.24 -15.78 -27.20
C ASN A 628 9.70 -14.65 -28.10
N LYS A 629 9.50 -14.97 -29.38
CA LYS A 629 9.01 -14.00 -30.39
C LYS A 629 7.62 -13.43 -30.09
N ASN A 630 6.73 -14.20 -29.45
CA ASN A 630 5.39 -13.77 -29.10
C ASN A 630 5.44 -12.78 -27.92
N ALA A 631 6.37 -12.99 -26.98
CA ALA A 631 6.66 -12.04 -25.91
C ALA A 631 7.20 -10.71 -26.47
N ALA A 632 8.12 -10.76 -27.46
CA ALA A 632 8.61 -9.57 -28.14
C ALA A 632 7.50 -8.81 -28.87
N ALA A 633 6.61 -9.52 -29.58
CA ALA A 633 5.48 -8.90 -30.27
C ALA A 633 4.49 -8.24 -29.29
N ALA A 634 4.21 -8.89 -28.16
CA ALA A 634 3.35 -8.33 -27.11
C ALA A 634 3.99 -7.10 -26.44
N ALA A 635 5.30 -7.10 -26.18
CA ALA A 635 6.02 -5.93 -25.65
C ALA A 635 5.90 -4.73 -26.59
N GLN A 636 6.09 -4.92 -27.90
CA GLN A 636 5.93 -3.85 -28.90
C GLN A 636 4.50 -3.29 -28.94
N ALA A 637 3.48 -4.12 -28.67
CA ALA A 637 2.09 -3.67 -28.64
C ALA A 637 1.77 -2.77 -27.42
N TYR A 638 2.58 -2.84 -26.36
CA TYR A 638 2.53 -1.89 -25.23
C TYR A 638 3.22 -0.57 -25.53
N GLU A 639 4.30 -0.56 -26.33
CA GLU A 639 5.05 0.65 -26.69
C GLU A 639 4.30 1.56 -27.68
N ARG A 640 3.32 1.02 -28.42
CA ARG A 640 2.52 1.73 -29.44
C ARG A 640 1.33 2.53 -28.88
N THR A 641 1.48 3.15 -27.71
CA THR A 641 0.38 3.93 -27.11
C THR A 641 0.13 5.25 -27.88
N PRO A 642 -1.11 5.81 -27.83
CA PRO A 642 -1.43 7.08 -28.47
C PRO A 642 -0.52 8.26 -28.11
N GLN A 643 0.08 8.25 -26.91
CA GLN A 643 1.02 9.30 -26.50
C GLN A 643 2.43 9.13 -27.11
N HIS A 644 2.77 7.96 -27.66
CA HIS A 644 4.03 7.68 -28.37
C HIS A 644 3.88 7.73 -29.90
N GLU A 645 2.71 8.15 -30.40
CA GLU A 645 2.35 8.21 -31.83
C GLU A 645 3.18 9.19 -32.66
N GLU A 646 3.91 10.15 -32.06
CA GLU A 646 4.71 11.11 -32.83
C GLU A 646 5.87 10.48 -33.62
N LYS A 647 6.20 9.19 -33.41
CA LYS A 647 7.35 8.54 -34.08
C LYS A 647 7.09 7.20 -34.80
N GLN A 648 5.89 6.62 -34.82
CA GLN A 648 5.69 5.29 -35.44
C GLN A 648 4.37 5.13 -36.21
N THR A 649 4.37 4.25 -37.22
CA THR A 649 3.29 4.05 -38.20
C THR A 649 2.00 3.48 -37.59
N LYS A 650 0.84 4.03 -37.99
CA LYS A 650 -0.51 3.85 -37.41
C LYS A 650 -1.17 2.45 -37.54
N ASP A 651 -0.46 1.44 -38.03
CA ASP A 651 -1.09 0.19 -38.53
C ASP A 651 -0.74 -1.09 -37.72
N GLY A 652 -0.24 -0.95 -36.49
CA GLY A 652 0.17 -2.09 -35.64
C GLY A 652 -0.84 -2.45 -34.53
N PRO A 653 -0.87 -3.71 -34.03
CA PRO A 653 -1.73 -4.08 -32.90
C PRO A 653 -1.33 -3.35 -31.62
N THR A 654 -2.33 -2.90 -30.85
CA THR A 654 -2.21 -2.26 -29.53
C THR A 654 -2.96 -3.07 -28.48
N ILE A 655 -2.50 -3.08 -27.23
CA ILE A 655 -3.21 -3.74 -26.14
C ILE A 655 -4.25 -2.76 -25.53
N PRO A 656 -5.56 -3.05 -25.60
CA PRO A 656 -6.61 -2.16 -25.16
C PRO A 656 -6.81 -2.21 -23.64
N TRP A 657 -7.63 -1.28 -23.12
CA TRP A 657 -8.10 -1.33 -21.75
C TRP A 657 -8.90 -2.61 -21.46
N PRO A 658 -8.80 -3.17 -20.23
CA PRO A 658 -7.99 -2.71 -19.11
C PRO A 658 -6.54 -3.25 -19.12
N PHE A 659 -6.16 -4.12 -20.06
CA PHE A 659 -4.88 -4.84 -20.06
C PHE A 659 -3.68 -4.01 -20.54
N GLY A 660 -3.95 -2.93 -21.25
CA GLY A 660 -3.05 -1.83 -21.63
C GLY A 660 -3.84 -0.53 -21.68
N PRO A 661 -3.29 0.62 -22.13
CA PRO A 661 -1.88 0.90 -22.38
C PRO A 661 -1.04 0.86 -21.10
N LEU A 662 0.26 1.17 -21.19
CA LEU A 662 1.09 1.43 -20.01
C LEU A 662 0.57 2.63 -19.18
N PRO A 663 0.80 2.65 -17.85
CA PRO A 663 0.48 3.80 -17.01
C PRO A 663 1.25 5.05 -17.45
N GLY A 664 0.66 6.23 -17.38
CA GLY A 664 1.31 7.50 -17.79
C GLY A 664 2.43 7.94 -16.86
N GLU A 665 2.39 7.49 -15.61
CA GLU A 665 3.38 7.73 -14.56
C GLU A 665 4.49 6.66 -14.56
N TYR A 666 4.46 5.72 -15.51
CA TYR A 666 5.54 4.76 -15.71
C TYR A 666 6.73 5.41 -16.42
N GLU A 667 7.89 5.36 -15.79
CA GLU A 667 9.13 5.86 -16.39
C GLU A 667 9.83 4.75 -17.16
N PHE A 668 10.04 4.95 -18.46
CA PHE A 668 10.88 4.05 -19.25
C PHE A 668 12.33 4.16 -18.80
N THR A 669 13.07 3.06 -18.93
CA THR A 669 14.50 3.01 -18.58
C THR A 669 15.35 4.05 -19.30
N GLU A 670 14.92 4.56 -20.46
CA GLU A 670 15.61 5.58 -21.24
C GLU A 670 15.40 7.01 -20.72
N ASP A 671 14.27 7.28 -20.04
CA ASP A 671 13.91 8.60 -19.52
C ASP A 671 14.61 8.95 -18.20
N ILE A 672 15.28 7.96 -17.60
CA ILE A 672 16.11 8.16 -16.42
C ILE A 672 17.56 8.04 -16.85
N HIS A 673 18.27 9.16 -16.83
CA HIS A 673 19.72 9.18 -16.94
C HIS A 673 20.35 8.47 -15.72
N THR A 674 20.51 7.15 -15.80
CA THR A 674 21.57 6.49 -15.05
C THR A 674 22.91 6.98 -15.60
N PRO A 675 23.91 7.30 -14.76
CA PRO A 675 25.24 7.64 -15.27
C PRO A 675 25.69 6.55 -16.25
N ALA A 676 26.08 6.95 -17.46
CA ALA A 676 26.61 6.00 -18.44
C ALA A 676 27.75 5.21 -17.78
N PRO A 677 27.81 3.86 -17.93
CA PRO A 677 28.86 3.03 -17.33
C PRO A 677 30.28 3.48 -17.71
N SER A 678 30.40 4.26 -18.79
CA SER A 678 31.66 4.75 -19.35
C SER A 678 32.25 5.99 -18.68
N LYS A 679 31.64 6.53 -17.60
CA LYS A 679 32.16 7.72 -16.89
C LYS A 679 32.82 7.44 -15.54
N LEU A 680 32.77 6.21 -15.02
CA LEU A 680 33.56 5.83 -13.85
C LEU A 680 34.99 5.51 -14.33
N LYS A 681 35.94 6.38 -13.98
CA LYS A 681 37.36 6.05 -14.07
C LYS A 681 37.70 5.15 -12.87
N ASP A 682 38.49 4.11 -13.09
CA ASP A 682 38.93 3.15 -12.04
C ASP A 682 39.59 3.82 -10.82
N GLU A 683 39.98 5.09 -10.94
CA GLU A 683 40.70 5.87 -9.93
C GLU A 683 39.78 6.59 -8.92
N ASP A 684 38.46 6.62 -9.15
CA ASP A 684 37.49 7.32 -8.28
C ASP A 684 36.81 6.38 -7.24
N VAL A 685 37.30 5.15 -7.07
CA VAL A 685 36.80 4.23 -6.03
C VAL A 685 37.41 4.60 -4.67
N PRO A 686 36.63 5.04 -3.66
CA PRO A 686 37.16 5.30 -2.33
C PRO A 686 37.71 4.01 -1.69
N ALA A 687 38.82 4.15 -0.97
CA ALA A 687 39.46 3.08 -0.19
C ALA A 687 38.50 2.43 0.86
N PRO A 688 38.78 1.20 1.34
CA PRO A 688 37.80 0.15 1.55
C PRO A 688 37.10 0.21 2.91
N ILE A 689 35.91 0.82 2.96
CA ILE A 689 34.85 0.39 3.91
C ILE A 689 34.29 -0.99 3.50
N GLY A 690 34.56 -1.42 2.26
CA GLY A 690 34.04 -2.65 1.66
C GLY A 690 34.61 -3.97 2.16
N GLN A 691 35.75 -4.04 2.87
CA GLN A 691 36.30 -5.35 3.26
C GLN A 691 35.48 -6.05 4.34
N LEU A 692 34.99 -5.35 5.38
CA LEU A 692 34.16 -5.95 6.43
C LEU A 692 32.78 -6.34 5.89
N ALA A 693 32.17 -5.47 5.08
CA ALA A 693 30.90 -5.76 4.41
C ALA A 693 31.05 -6.94 3.42
N ARG A 694 32.15 -7.00 2.65
CA ARG A 694 32.46 -8.12 1.77
C ARG A 694 32.72 -9.42 2.54
N LEU A 695 33.42 -9.35 3.69
CA LEU A 695 33.60 -10.46 4.60
C LEU A 695 32.26 -10.95 5.17
N GLN A 696 31.37 -10.04 5.56
CA GLN A 696 30.04 -10.38 6.04
C GLN A 696 29.16 -11.00 4.94
N ILE A 697 29.16 -10.43 3.74
CA ILE A 697 28.47 -11.00 2.57
C ILE A 697 29.01 -12.39 2.25
N LEU A 698 30.34 -12.58 2.29
CA LEU A 698 30.95 -13.87 2.00
C LEU A 698 30.68 -14.91 3.10
N MET A 699 30.76 -14.51 4.38
CA MET A 699 30.37 -15.36 5.50
C MET A 699 28.89 -15.74 5.41
N GLU A 700 28.04 -14.80 5.01
CA GLU A 700 26.63 -15.05 4.78
C GLU A 700 26.40 -16.00 3.59
N GLN A 701 27.16 -15.87 2.51
CA GLN A 701 27.16 -16.83 1.40
C GLN A 701 27.60 -18.22 1.85
N ILE A 702 28.63 -18.34 2.70
CA ILE A 702 29.05 -19.63 3.28
C ILE A 702 27.95 -20.21 4.18
N ARG A 703 27.35 -19.38 5.05
CA ARG A 703 26.21 -19.76 5.90
C ARG A 703 25.06 -20.30 5.05
N LEU A 704 24.71 -19.58 3.99
CA LEU A 704 23.68 -19.98 3.03
C LEU A 704 24.07 -21.29 2.33
N ARG A 705 25.32 -21.47 1.88
CA ARG A 705 25.79 -22.75 1.29
C ARG A 705 25.63 -23.93 2.23
N MET A 706 25.90 -23.73 3.53
CA MET A 706 25.76 -24.76 4.56
C MET A 706 24.32 -25.10 4.90
N GLY A 707 23.37 -24.19 4.65
CA GLY A 707 21.94 -24.42 4.96
C GLY A 707 21.63 -24.44 6.45
N GLU A 708 22.50 -23.86 7.28
CA GLU A 708 22.35 -23.79 8.74
C GLU A 708 22.23 -22.33 9.20
N ASP A 709 21.49 -22.09 10.29
CA ASP A 709 21.33 -20.74 10.83
C ASP A 709 22.63 -20.13 11.38
N LYS A 710 23.61 -20.99 11.71
CA LYS A 710 24.94 -20.62 12.19
C LYS A 710 25.98 -21.27 11.28
N ILE A 711 27.07 -20.56 11.05
CA ILE A 711 28.25 -21.14 10.38
C ILE A 711 28.88 -22.12 11.38
N ASP A 712 28.92 -23.40 11.04
CA ASP A 712 29.72 -24.40 11.74
C ASP A 712 31.16 -24.34 11.19
N PRO A 713 32.14 -23.81 11.95
CA PRO A 713 33.49 -23.63 11.46
C PRO A 713 34.16 -24.95 11.06
N SER A 714 33.72 -26.08 11.63
CA SER A 714 34.27 -27.40 11.32
C SER A 714 33.90 -27.92 9.93
N LYS A 715 32.87 -27.33 9.31
CA LYS A 715 32.38 -27.68 7.97
C LYS A 715 32.89 -26.74 6.87
N VAL A 716 33.57 -25.65 7.22
CA VAL A 716 34.10 -24.67 6.26
C VAL A 716 35.35 -25.24 5.59
N LYS A 717 35.33 -25.46 4.27
CA LYS A 717 36.49 -25.98 3.53
C LYS A 717 37.40 -24.84 3.07
N LYS A 718 38.67 -25.16 2.80
CA LYS A 718 39.63 -24.19 2.25
C LYS A 718 39.15 -23.59 0.92
N GLU A 719 38.41 -24.35 0.11
CA GLU A 719 37.79 -23.85 -1.13
C GLU A 719 36.62 -22.88 -0.89
N ASP A 720 36.00 -22.90 0.29
CA ASP A 720 34.95 -21.93 0.68
C ASP A 720 35.54 -20.57 1.04
N LEU A 721 36.81 -20.57 1.48
CA LEU A 721 37.57 -19.41 1.92
C LEU A 721 38.48 -18.86 0.81
N SER A 722 38.58 -19.53 -0.35
CA SER A 722 39.48 -19.10 -1.45
C SER A 722 39.16 -17.72 -2.02
N ASP A 723 37.92 -17.28 -1.84
CA ASP A 723 37.42 -15.99 -2.33
C ASP A 723 37.74 -14.84 -1.33
N LEU A 724 38.31 -15.18 -0.16
CA LEU A 724 38.95 -14.26 0.79
C LEU A 724 40.40 -13.99 0.34
N VAL A 725 40.63 -13.01 -0.54
CA VAL A 725 42.00 -12.59 -0.85
C VAL A 725 42.14 -11.12 -0.43
N GLY A 726 43.12 -10.71 0.40
CA GLY A 726 44.46 -11.28 0.55
C GLY A 726 44.88 -11.66 1.97
N VAL A 727 44.68 -12.94 2.31
CA VAL A 727 45.56 -13.59 3.28
C VAL A 727 46.86 -13.93 2.55
N PRO A 728 48.03 -13.38 2.94
CA PRO A 728 49.30 -13.76 2.35
C PRO A 728 49.53 -15.26 2.49
N ASN A 729 50.10 -15.89 1.46
CA ASN A 729 50.52 -17.29 1.52
C ASN A 729 51.34 -17.55 2.80
N GLY A 730 50.78 -18.33 3.75
CA GLY A 730 51.48 -18.75 4.97
C GLY A 730 50.70 -18.73 6.29
N VAL A 731 49.43 -18.31 6.33
CA VAL A 731 48.63 -18.38 7.57
C VAL A 731 47.98 -19.77 7.69
N PRO A 732 48.14 -20.50 8.82
CA PRO A 732 47.48 -21.80 9.02
C PRO A 732 45.96 -21.64 9.11
N ALA A 733 45.25 -22.70 8.70
CA ALA A 733 43.80 -22.80 8.60
C ALA A 733 43.05 -22.44 9.88
#